data_AF-A0A6V7GVG6-F1
#
_entry.id   AF-A0A6V7GVG6-F1
#
_cell.length_a   1.000
_cell.length_b   1.000
_cell.length_c   1.000
_cell.angle_alpha   90.00
_cell.angle_beta   90.00
_cell.angle_gamma   90.00
#
_symmetry.space_group_name_H-M   'P 1'
#
loop_
_entity.id
_entity.type
_entity.pdbx_description
1 polymer ?
#
loop_
_entity_poly.entity_id
_entity_poly.type
_entity_poly.pdbx_seq_one_letter_code
_entity_poly.pdbx_strand_id
1 'polypeptide(L)'
;MPGMENVTNLGLRVEKFKKNFLKHFQANFPTLYAICLDPIGTHKKSRAFIGFLLGLFFGILLYECIIIDLQFDPYTSVCLGGIVITMLSIGCAMSIQVRCICILTIPTFFGRAGRSMLRALILGYIIAGPLFNLVYNAKEVVRTFGCTTQLTYNLTKTRFDLMFKPFQQAILAMKADASEIKETLSSVRDLMSPIVEEVEGENEMLRLKEENDYLDELQGDTKRSKEIEEKHEMKAEEAKSDADAYEAKYRKKIEARCEEQLSRGAGRCRDMFGNAYDKCYEAVTIFVAWLLCWPMKLTFVCNLVQALGGSSICDPEGKVDSGIGEGYVALKSARDEFSRSMKDAKLQYKLKKPTVILDLQDSEYAAKAVIHEFAVRRRLFESVMTIVKRCLSFVFLKIILNAQTYHDKYLTDIEYDNMYVTPYFRKIDARRKARGSTTLLPLKKTEQMKFVDPYAVKPSKAERFHLTGQTVKLLLELITATVFVILDWLFYEALDLIRRHAYMEYTQAGLHDLTLEIRGTGVIASLIRSAIRGFNVKKRIKTVVSNSACLPRPAKLPTYVIVKIYGTFLTIFLLIFLSVYTERLRRGICSFFYRRREKRRVLYLYNESLRRRLSYAKFIKAKVKNMVRTRHLENEVNFWLAVRLKWPDRFGWLRFFACARDRCLICGDTEPRKGPKYRACTTPACHFLHCAECWRDVGRVCYACTEFSDTETEEYDTQRSDF
;
A
#
# COMPACT_ATOMS: atom_id res chain seq x y z
N MET A 1 22.65 -7.42 -68.03
CA MET A 1 23.89 -7.60 -67.23
C MET A 1 24.01 -9.08 -66.91
N PRO A 2 25.14 -9.75 -67.21
CA PRO A 2 25.29 -11.18 -66.94
C PRO A 2 25.14 -11.47 -65.44
N GLY A 3 24.29 -12.44 -65.06
CA GLY A 3 24.13 -12.87 -63.66
C GLY A 3 23.03 -12.20 -62.82
N MET A 4 22.19 -11.35 -63.43
CA MET A 4 21.06 -10.70 -62.73
C MET A 4 19.67 -11.27 -63.07
N GLU A 5 19.62 -12.42 -63.75
CA GLU A 5 18.38 -13.06 -64.23
C GLU A 5 17.38 -13.41 -63.11
N ASN A 6 17.87 -13.63 -61.88
CA ASN A 6 17.05 -14.09 -60.73
C ASN A 6 16.88 -13.02 -59.64
N VAL A 7 17.10 -11.74 -59.94
CA VAL A 7 16.96 -10.64 -58.97
C VAL A 7 15.50 -10.17 -58.92
N THR A 8 15.00 -9.82 -57.73
CA THR A 8 13.67 -9.20 -57.62
C THR A 8 13.60 -7.91 -58.47
N ASN A 9 12.43 -7.61 -59.08
CA ASN A 9 12.25 -6.37 -59.86
C ASN A 9 12.69 -5.11 -59.10
N LEU A 10 12.52 -5.10 -57.78
CA LEU A 10 12.98 -4.02 -56.93
C LEU A 10 14.51 -4.00 -56.78
N GLY A 11 15.16 -5.16 -56.54
CA GLY A 11 16.61 -5.24 -56.50
C GLY A 11 17.28 -4.76 -57.80
N LEU A 12 16.68 -5.07 -58.95
CA LEU A 12 17.09 -4.56 -60.26
C LEU A 12 16.96 -3.04 -60.36
N ARG A 13 15.83 -2.48 -59.89
CA ARG A 13 15.61 -1.02 -59.84
C ARG A 13 16.60 -0.34 -58.91
N VAL A 14 16.85 -0.89 -57.72
CA VAL A 14 17.80 -0.32 -56.74
C VAL A 14 19.23 -0.38 -57.28
N GLU A 15 19.64 -1.46 -57.93
CA GLU A 15 20.96 -1.52 -58.58
C GLU A 15 21.07 -0.53 -59.76
N LYS A 16 20.03 -0.42 -60.59
CA LYS A 16 19.99 0.54 -61.71
C LYS A 16 20.03 1.97 -61.18
N PHE A 17 19.26 2.28 -60.14
CA PHE A 17 19.26 3.56 -59.45
C PHE A 17 20.62 3.86 -58.84
N LYS A 18 21.22 2.92 -58.09
CA LYS A 18 22.57 3.08 -57.52
C LYS A 18 23.61 3.34 -58.60
N LYS A 19 23.53 2.64 -59.73
CA LYS A 19 24.45 2.85 -60.87
C LYS A 19 24.24 4.23 -61.51
N ASN A 20 22.99 4.65 -61.71
CA ASN A 20 22.66 5.98 -62.24
C ASN A 20 23.08 7.09 -61.28
N PHE A 21 22.82 6.91 -59.98
CA PHE A 21 23.23 7.82 -58.92
C PHE A 21 24.75 7.95 -58.87
N LEU A 22 25.50 6.85 -58.90
CA LEU A 22 26.97 6.91 -58.91
C LEU A 22 27.50 7.61 -60.16
N LYS A 23 26.88 7.39 -61.33
CA LYS A 23 27.22 8.13 -62.56
C LYS A 23 26.92 9.62 -62.44
N HIS A 24 25.75 9.98 -61.91
CA HIS A 24 25.34 11.37 -61.69
C HIS A 24 26.22 12.06 -60.65
N PHE A 25 26.56 11.36 -59.56
CA PHE A 25 27.44 11.84 -58.50
C PHE A 25 28.86 12.07 -59.03
N GLN A 26 29.35 11.16 -59.89
CA GLN A 26 30.62 11.34 -60.59
C GLN A 26 30.60 12.53 -61.56
N ALA A 27 29.48 12.76 -62.25
CA ALA A 27 29.34 13.84 -63.22
C ALA A 27 29.20 15.23 -62.56
N ASN A 28 28.37 15.35 -61.53
CA ASN A 28 28.04 16.62 -60.89
C ASN A 28 29.02 17.00 -59.77
N PHE A 29 29.61 16.01 -59.09
CA PHE A 29 30.52 16.23 -57.95
C PHE A 29 31.78 15.36 -58.06
N PRO A 30 32.62 15.55 -59.09
CA PRO A 30 33.76 14.67 -59.38
C PRO A 30 34.79 14.65 -58.24
N THR A 31 35.02 15.79 -57.58
CA THR A 31 35.95 15.92 -56.46
C THR A 31 35.47 15.17 -55.22
N LEU A 32 34.22 15.34 -54.82
CA LEU A 32 33.61 14.60 -53.71
C LEU A 32 33.50 13.10 -54.02
N TYR A 33 33.18 12.73 -55.26
CA TYR A 33 33.15 11.34 -55.72
C TYR A 33 34.51 10.66 -55.52
N ALA A 34 35.60 11.31 -55.98
CA ALA A 34 36.96 10.81 -55.81
C ALA A 34 37.32 10.69 -54.32
N ILE A 35 37.01 11.71 -53.51
CA ILE A 35 37.24 11.69 -52.06
C ILE A 35 36.50 10.52 -51.39
N CYS A 36 35.27 10.20 -51.77
CA CYS A 36 34.49 9.13 -51.11
C CYS A 36 34.81 7.71 -51.59
N LEU A 37 35.12 7.50 -52.88
CA LEU A 37 35.15 6.16 -53.50
C LEU A 37 36.54 5.66 -53.89
N ASP A 38 37.54 6.52 -53.97
CA ASP A 38 38.92 6.14 -54.29
C ASP A 38 39.52 5.21 -53.22
N PRO A 39 40.53 4.39 -53.56
CA PRO A 39 41.20 3.52 -52.60
C PRO A 39 41.69 4.27 -51.35
N ILE A 40 41.80 3.53 -50.26
CA ILE A 40 42.28 4.05 -48.98
C ILE A 40 43.73 4.52 -49.17
N GLY A 41 43.96 5.84 -49.14
CA GLY A 41 45.30 6.43 -49.21
C GLY A 41 45.47 7.65 -50.13
N THR A 42 44.56 7.88 -51.09
CA THR A 42 44.71 8.95 -52.10
C THR A 42 44.39 10.35 -51.58
N HIS A 43 43.22 10.53 -50.95
CA HIS A 43 42.74 11.85 -50.47
C HIS A 43 42.80 11.99 -48.94
N LYS A 44 44.00 11.83 -48.35
CA LYS A 44 44.15 11.79 -46.87
C LYS A 44 43.66 13.06 -46.17
N LYS A 45 44.09 14.25 -46.62
CA LYS A 45 43.76 15.55 -46.00
C LYS A 45 42.25 15.85 -46.06
N SER A 46 41.63 15.73 -47.24
CA SER A 46 40.19 16.01 -47.42
C SER A 46 39.32 15.03 -46.62
N ARG A 47 39.71 13.74 -46.56
CA ARG A 47 39.01 12.74 -45.72
C ARG A 47 39.16 13.03 -44.22
N ALA A 48 40.31 13.55 -43.80
CA ALA A 48 40.52 13.96 -42.42
C ALA A 48 39.66 15.18 -42.06
N PHE A 49 39.56 16.17 -42.96
CA PHE A 49 38.69 17.34 -42.77
C PHE A 49 37.20 16.96 -42.69
N ILE A 50 36.70 16.14 -43.61
CA ILE A 50 35.31 15.62 -43.55
C ILE A 50 35.10 14.80 -42.27
N GLY A 51 36.09 14.00 -41.87
CA GLY A 51 36.07 13.27 -40.61
C GLY A 51 35.99 14.19 -39.40
N PHE A 52 36.76 15.28 -39.38
CA PHE A 52 36.73 16.29 -38.32
C PHE A 52 35.34 16.90 -38.18
N LEU A 53 34.73 17.36 -39.28
CA LEU A 53 33.37 17.91 -39.26
C LEU A 53 32.33 16.89 -38.77
N LEU A 54 32.48 15.63 -39.17
CA LEU A 54 31.61 14.55 -38.70
C LEU A 54 31.77 14.31 -37.19
N GLY A 55 33.01 14.28 -36.69
CA GLY A 55 33.27 14.14 -35.26
C GLY A 55 32.77 15.33 -34.45
N LEU A 56 32.86 16.55 -34.98
CA LEU A 56 32.32 17.76 -34.36
C LEU A 56 30.79 17.69 -34.27
N PHE A 57 30.12 17.30 -35.36
CA PHE A 57 28.67 17.10 -35.37
C PHE A 57 28.21 16.07 -34.34
N PHE A 58 28.82 14.87 -34.32
CA PHE A 58 28.46 13.84 -33.35
C PHE A 58 28.85 14.25 -31.93
N GLY A 59 29.91 15.03 -31.74
CA GLY A 59 30.34 15.51 -30.44
C GLY A 59 29.31 16.48 -29.84
N ILE A 60 28.82 17.43 -30.65
CA ILE A 60 27.75 18.35 -30.25
C ILE A 60 26.47 17.56 -29.93
N LEU A 61 26.14 16.57 -30.76
CA LEU A 61 24.97 15.71 -30.52
C LEU A 61 25.07 14.96 -29.19
N LEU A 62 26.25 14.41 -28.85
CA LEU A 62 26.47 13.76 -27.56
C LEU A 62 26.43 14.76 -26.40
N TYR A 63 26.92 15.99 -26.59
CA TYR A 63 26.85 17.03 -25.57
C TYR A 63 25.37 17.35 -25.24
N GLU A 64 24.58 17.66 -26.26
CA GLU A 64 23.16 18.01 -26.11
C GLU A 64 22.32 16.85 -25.55
N CYS A 65 22.51 15.64 -26.07
CA CYS A 65 21.66 14.49 -25.71
C CYS A 65 22.11 13.72 -24.46
N ILE A 66 23.34 13.90 -23.98
CA ILE A 66 23.88 13.11 -22.86
C ILE A 66 24.36 14.02 -21.74
N ILE A 67 25.27 14.95 -22.06
CA ILE A 67 26.01 15.73 -21.04
C ILE A 67 25.08 16.73 -20.36
N ILE A 68 24.23 17.43 -21.11
CA ILE A 68 23.24 18.35 -20.55
C ILE A 68 22.21 17.60 -19.70
N ASP A 69 21.73 16.45 -20.17
CA ASP A 69 20.73 15.62 -19.47
C ASP A 69 21.25 14.98 -18.18
N LEU A 70 22.57 14.88 -17.98
CA LEU A 70 23.18 14.40 -16.73
C LEU A 70 23.03 15.39 -15.57
N GLN A 71 22.68 16.64 -15.85
CA GLN A 71 22.50 17.73 -14.87
C GLN A 71 23.72 17.88 -13.94
N PHE A 72 24.92 17.90 -14.52
CA PHE A 72 26.12 18.29 -13.77
C PHE A 72 26.19 19.81 -13.61
N ASP A 73 27.13 20.27 -12.79
CA ASP A 73 27.43 21.70 -12.67
C ASP A 73 27.74 22.30 -14.06
N PRO A 74 27.26 23.52 -14.38
CA PRO A 74 27.45 24.12 -15.70
C PRO A 74 28.90 24.11 -16.19
N TYR A 75 29.86 24.38 -15.30
CA TYR A 75 31.28 24.37 -15.65
C TYR A 75 31.75 22.97 -16.02
N THR A 76 31.37 21.97 -15.22
CA THR A 76 31.74 20.56 -15.49
C THR A 76 31.12 20.04 -16.78
N SER A 77 29.88 20.43 -17.09
CA SER A 77 29.19 20.05 -18.33
C SER A 77 29.90 20.63 -19.55
N VAL A 78 30.25 21.92 -19.53
CA VAL A 78 30.96 22.57 -20.64
C VAL A 78 32.37 21.99 -20.83
N CYS A 79 33.13 21.79 -19.74
CA CYS A 79 34.46 21.19 -19.81
C CYS A 79 34.42 19.77 -20.38
N LEU A 80 33.52 18.91 -19.86
CA LEU A 80 33.35 17.54 -20.35
C LEU A 80 32.90 17.53 -21.81
N GLY A 81 31.96 18.43 -22.18
CA GLY A 81 31.50 18.63 -23.55
C GLY A 81 32.64 18.98 -24.49
N GLY A 82 33.47 19.96 -24.13
CA GLY A 82 34.65 20.36 -24.89
C GLY A 82 35.64 19.21 -25.09
N ILE A 83 35.92 18.43 -24.05
CA ILE A 83 36.81 17.25 -24.14
C ILE A 83 36.22 16.19 -25.09
N VAL A 84 34.93 15.86 -24.98
CA VAL A 84 34.28 14.87 -25.84
C VAL A 84 34.24 15.33 -27.29
N ILE A 85 33.87 16.60 -27.55
CA ILE A 85 33.82 17.16 -28.90
C ILE A 85 35.21 17.13 -29.54
N THR A 86 36.24 17.59 -28.84
CA THR A 86 37.62 17.62 -29.36
C THR A 86 38.14 16.21 -29.63
N MET A 87 37.99 15.27 -28.69
CA MET A 87 38.41 13.88 -28.85
C MET A 87 37.70 13.19 -30.01
N LEU A 88 36.38 13.39 -30.16
CA LEU A 88 35.62 12.79 -31.25
C LEU A 88 35.96 13.39 -32.62
N SER A 89 36.22 14.71 -32.66
CA SER A 89 36.65 15.43 -33.86
C SER A 89 38.02 14.95 -34.33
N ILE A 90 39.00 14.87 -33.43
CA ILE A 90 40.35 14.37 -33.73
C ILE A 90 40.31 12.87 -34.09
N GLY A 91 39.56 12.08 -33.31
CA GLY A 91 39.38 10.64 -33.54
C GLY A 91 38.77 10.34 -34.91
N CYS A 92 37.72 11.08 -35.30
CA CYS A 92 37.15 10.98 -36.63
C CYS A 92 38.07 11.57 -37.70
N ALA A 93 38.92 12.55 -37.42
CA ALA A 93 39.90 13.04 -38.40
C ALA A 93 40.99 12.00 -38.69
N MET A 94 41.41 11.22 -37.69
CA MET A 94 42.56 10.31 -37.81
C MET A 94 42.19 8.85 -38.10
N SER A 95 41.08 8.34 -37.54
CA SER A 95 40.77 6.91 -37.55
C SER A 95 39.54 6.57 -38.38
N ILE A 96 39.70 5.61 -39.30
CA ILE A 96 38.57 5.06 -40.07
C ILE A 96 37.61 4.24 -39.18
N GLN A 97 38.13 3.64 -38.10
CA GLN A 97 37.34 2.87 -37.13
C GLN A 97 36.37 3.80 -36.41
N VAL A 98 36.88 4.92 -35.88
CA VAL A 98 36.06 5.89 -35.14
C VAL A 98 34.98 6.49 -36.04
N ARG A 99 35.31 6.85 -37.30
CA ARG A 99 34.30 7.31 -38.29
C ARG A 99 33.22 6.28 -38.53
N CYS A 100 33.60 5.01 -38.71
CA CYS A 100 32.66 3.92 -38.96
C CYS A 100 31.73 3.72 -37.76
N ILE A 101 32.28 3.67 -36.54
CA ILE A 101 31.51 3.52 -35.30
C ILE A 101 30.54 4.69 -35.12
N CYS A 102 30.96 5.94 -35.38
CA CYS A 102 30.09 7.10 -35.31
C CYS A 102 28.88 6.96 -36.25
N ILE A 103 29.10 6.61 -37.52
CA ILE A 103 28.00 6.42 -38.47
C ILE A 103 27.14 5.19 -38.10
N LEU A 104 27.73 4.14 -37.53
CA LEU A 104 27.00 2.97 -37.04
C LEU A 104 26.08 3.28 -35.85
N THR A 105 26.32 4.36 -35.10
CA THR A 105 25.43 4.77 -34.00
C THR A 105 24.02 5.14 -34.49
N ILE A 106 23.89 5.65 -35.70
CA ILE A 106 22.61 6.05 -36.30
C ILE A 106 21.66 4.83 -36.46
N PRO A 107 22.02 3.77 -37.22
CA PRO A 107 21.15 2.60 -37.33
C PRO A 107 21.01 1.81 -36.02
N THR A 108 21.98 1.86 -35.10
CA THR A 108 21.83 1.20 -33.79
C THR A 108 20.87 1.94 -32.86
N PHE A 109 20.78 3.28 -32.96
CA PHE A 109 19.76 4.07 -32.28
C PHE A 109 18.36 3.62 -32.70
N PHE A 110 18.10 3.51 -34.00
CA PHE A 110 16.83 2.99 -34.54
C PHE A 110 16.60 1.49 -34.31
N GLY A 111 17.58 0.79 -33.72
CA GLY A 111 17.54 -0.65 -33.45
C GLY A 111 16.93 -1.00 -32.08
N ARG A 112 17.45 -2.06 -31.45
CA ARG A 112 16.97 -2.53 -30.13
C ARG A 112 17.27 -1.53 -29.00
N ALA A 113 18.40 -0.84 -29.06
CA ALA A 113 18.88 0.01 -27.97
C ALA A 113 18.03 1.28 -27.82
N GLY A 114 17.78 2.05 -28.89
CA GLY A 114 16.92 3.23 -28.79
C GLY A 114 15.45 2.89 -28.51
N ARG A 115 14.94 1.75 -28.99
CA ARG A 115 13.60 1.29 -28.57
C ARG A 115 13.52 1.00 -27.07
N SER A 116 14.58 0.47 -26.47
CA SER A 116 14.65 0.28 -25.01
C SER A 116 14.64 1.62 -24.27
N MET A 117 15.32 2.64 -24.82
CA MET A 117 15.32 4.00 -24.28
C MET A 117 13.91 4.61 -24.31
N LEU A 118 13.22 4.54 -25.46
CA LEU A 118 11.87 5.07 -25.61
C LEU A 118 10.86 4.38 -24.69
N ARG A 119 11.02 3.08 -24.42
CA ARG A 119 10.18 2.35 -23.45
C ARG A 119 10.38 2.86 -22.01
N ALA A 120 11.61 3.16 -21.62
CA ALA A 120 11.89 3.75 -20.31
C ALA A 120 11.29 5.17 -20.19
N LEU A 121 11.33 5.96 -21.27
CA LEU A 121 10.65 7.26 -21.33
C LEU A 121 9.13 7.14 -21.16
N ILE A 122 8.49 6.17 -21.83
CA ILE A 122 7.06 5.89 -21.67
C ILE A 122 6.73 5.58 -20.21
N LEU A 123 7.51 4.71 -19.55
CA LEU A 123 7.32 4.41 -18.13
C LEU A 123 7.40 5.69 -17.28
N GLY A 124 8.39 6.54 -17.56
CA GLY A 124 8.52 7.85 -16.94
C GLY A 124 7.28 8.73 -17.13
N TYR A 125 6.75 8.82 -18.36
CA TYR A 125 5.54 9.61 -18.64
C TYR A 125 4.28 9.04 -17.99
N ILE A 126 4.14 7.72 -17.89
CA ILE A 126 3.00 7.08 -17.21
C ILE A 126 3.03 7.40 -15.71
N ILE A 127 4.20 7.30 -15.08
CA ILE A 127 4.36 7.60 -13.65
C ILE A 127 4.12 9.10 -13.40
N ALA A 128 4.74 9.97 -14.21
CA ALA A 128 4.65 11.43 -14.09
C ALA A 128 3.27 12.00 -14.41
N GLY A 129 2.52 11.33 -15.27
CA GLY A 129 1.24 11.79 -15.77
C GLY A 129 0.09 11.07 -15.07
N PRO A 130 -0.54 10.06 -15.71
CA PRO A 130 -1.73 9.39 -15.19
C PRO A 130 -1.61 8.91 -13.75
N LEU A 131 -0.49 8.29 -13.37
CA LEU A 131 -0.35 7.70 -12.04
C LEU A 131 -0.27 8.75 -10.93
N PHE A 132 0.47 9.83 -11.15
CA PHE A 132 0.53 10.93 -10.18
C PHE A 132 -0.77 11.73 -10.14
N ASN A 133 -1.43 11.91 -11.29
CA ASN A 133 -2.73 12.57 -11.37
C ASN A 133 -3.83 11.77 -10.63
N LEU A 134 -3.83 10.44 -10.77
CA LEU A 134 -4.69 9.54 -9.99
C LEU A 134 -4.50 9.72 -8.49
N VAL A 135 -3.24 9.77 -8.03
CA VAL A 135 -2.93 9.97 -6.61
C VAL A 135 -3.39 11.36 -6.13
N TYR A 136 -3.23 12.40 -6.94
CA TYR A 136 -3.74 13.73 -6.62
C TYR A 136 -5.27 13.74 -6.48
N ASN A 137 -5.97 13.10 -7.41
CA ASN A 137 -7.42 12.97 -7.37
C ASN A 137 -7.88 12.13 -6.15
N ALA A 138 -7.13 11.10 -5.77
CA ALA A 138 -7.40 10.30 -4.56
C ALA A 138 -7.23 11.14 -3.29
N LYS A 139 -6.26 12.04 -3.26
CA LYS A 139 -6.09 13.00 -2.16
C LYS A 139 -7.31 13.93 -2.03
N GLU A 140 -7.89 14.38 -3.16
CA GLU A 140 -9.11 15.19 -3.14
C GLU A 140 -10.33 14.40 -2.65
N VAL A 141 -10.41 13.09 -2.91
CA VAL A 141 -11.42 12.22 -2.28
C VAL A 141 -11.30 12.29 -0.76
N VAL A 142 -10.12 11.99 -0.21
CA VAL A 142 -9.91 11.95 1.24
C VAL A 142 -10.21 13.31 1.88
N ARG A 143 -9.77 14.41 1.25
CA ARG A 143 -10.08 15.77 1.72
C ARG A 143 -11.58 16.06 1.73
N THR A 144 -12.29 15.68 0.66
CA THR A 144 -13.74 15.88 0.51
C THR A 144 -14.51 15.12 1.57
N PHE A 145 -14.16 13.85 1.79
CA PHE A 145 -14.75 13.02 2.84
C PHE A 145 -14.47 13.59 4.22
N GLY A 146 -13.22 13.90 4.56
CA GLY A 146 -12.88 14.48 5.87
C GLY A 146 -13.60 15.81 6.15
N CYS A 147 -13.64 16.71 5.17
CA CYS A 147 -14.37 17.98 5.30
C CYS A 147 -15.89 17.78 5.49
N THR A 148 -16.49 16.88 4.72
CA THR A 148 -17.94 16.58 4.79
C THR A 148 -18.31 15.94 6.13
N THR A 149 -17.47 15.03 6.63
CA THR A 149 -17.64 14.42 7.95
C THR A 149 -17.52 15.46 9.06
N GLN A 150 -16.51 16.35 8.99
CA GLN A 150 -16.34 17.45 9.96
C GLN A 150 -17.53 18.42 9.95
N LEU A 151 -18.02 18.79 8.76
CA LEU A 151 -19.21 19.61 8.62
C LEU A 151 -20.42 18.92 9.27
N THR A 152 -20.65 17.65 8.96
CA THR A 152 -21.74 16.85 9.52
C THR A 152 -21.66 16.75 11.05
N TYR A 153 -20.44 16.58 11.59
CA TYR A 153 -20.21 16.57 13.03
C TYR A 153 -20.56 17.90 13.68
N ASN A 154 -20.08 19.03 13.15
CA ASN A 154 -20.38 20.36 13.70
C ASN A 154 -21.90 20.66 13.67
N LEU A 155 -22.56 20.30 12.57
CA LEU A 155 -24.01 20.43 12.41
C LEU A 155 -24.77 19.54 13.42
N THR A 156 -24.30 18.31 13.64
CA THR A 156 -24.92 17.36 14.58
C THR A 156 -24.67 17.76 16.03
N LYS A 157 -23.46 18.19 16.36
CA LYS A 157 -23.08 18.71 17.68
C LYS A 157 -23.95 19.89 18.08
N THR A 158 -24.18 20.84 17.16
CA THR A 158 -25.05 21.99 17.42
C THR A 158 -26.48 21.56 17.75
N ARG A 159 -27.02 20.57 17.02
CA ARG A 159 -28.35 19.99 17.33
C ARG A 159 -28.37 19.25 18.67
N PHE A 160 -27.35 18.43 18.94
CA PHE A 160 -27.23 17.69 20.19
C PHE A 160 -27.11 18.62 21.41
N ASP A 161 -26.29 19.67 21.30
CA ASP A 161 -26.12 20.68 22.34
C ASP A 161 -27.42 21.46 22.59
N LEU A 162 -28.20 21.78 21.56
CA LEU A 162 -29.51 22.40 21.74
C LEU A 162 -30.49 21.47 22.46
N MET A 163 -30.52 20.18 22.11
CA MET A 163 -31.50 19.23 22.65
C MET A 163 -31.14 18.70 24.05
N PHE A 164 -29.89 18.32 24.30
CA PHE A 164 -29.50 17.53 25.48
C PHE A 164 -28.71 18.32 26.53
N LYS A 165 -28.05 19.42 26.17
CA LYS A 165 -27.26 20.21 27.13
C LYS A 165 -28.10 20.77 28.29
N PRO A 166 -29.33 21.28 28.07
CA PRO A 166 -30.21 21.69 29.17
C PRO A 166 -30.46 20.55 30.18
N PHE A 167 -30.75 19.34 29.69
CA PHE A 167 -30.98 18.16 30.51
C PHE A 167 -29.72 17.74 31.28
N GLN A 168 -28.54 17.77 30.63
CA GLN A 168 -27.28 17.45 31.29
C GLN A 168 -26.99 18.42 32.44
N GLN A 169 -27.20 19.72 32.23
CA GLN A 169 -27.02 20.74 33.26
C GLN A 169 -28.01 20.57 34.41
N ALA A 170 -29.28 20.29 34.10
CA ALA A 170 -30.31 20.02 35.11
C ALA A 170 -29.95 18.81 35.99
N ILE A 171 -29.54 17.69 35.40
CA ILE A 171 -29.15 16.48 36.15
C ILE A 171 -27.92 16.74 37.02
N LEU A 172 -26.92 17.45 36.50
CA LEU A 172 -25.71 17.78 37.26
C LEU A 172 -26.02 18.72 38.44
N ALA A 173 -26.89 19.71 38.24
CA ALA A 173 -27.32 20.60 39.31
C ALA A 173 -28.13 19.85 40.38
N MET A 174 -29.10 19.01 39.99
CA MET A 174 -29.86 18.19 40.93
C MET A 174 -28.97 17.21 41.72
N LYS A 175 -27.88 16.71 41.13
CA LYS A 175 -26.91 15.88 41.86
C LYS A 175 -26.24 16.65 43.00
N ALA A 176 -25.83 17.89 42.75
CA ALA A 176 -25.18 18.73 43.76
C ALA A 176 -26.15 19.01 44.92
N ASP A 177 -27.39 19.38 44.61
CA ASP A 177 -28.41 19.62 45.62
C ASP A 177 -28.77 18.33 46.38
N ALA A 178 -28.82 17.18 45.71
CA ALA A 178 -29.07 15.89 46.37
C ALA A 178 -27.93 15.50 47.33
N SER A 179 -26.67 15.80 46.99
CA SER A 179 -25.55 15.62 47.92
C SER A 179 -25.64 16.55 49.12
N GLU A 180 -26.02 17.82 48.91
CA GLU A 180 -26.22 18.79 50.00
C GLU A 180 -27.33 18.33 50.95
N ILE A 181 -28.47 17.86 50.43
CA ILE A 181 -29.54 17.28 51.25
C ILE A 181 -29.06 16.05 52.03
N LYS A 182 -28.24 15.19 51.42
CA LYS A 182 -27.66 14.04 52.12
C LYS A 182 -26.74 14.47 53.26
N GLU A 183 -25.95 15.52 53.08
CA GLU A 183 -25.08 16.09 54.12
C GLU A 183 -25.90 16.68 55.28
N THR A 184 -26.94 17.48 54.97
CA THR A 184 -27.85 18.00 56.01
C THR A 184 -28.53 16.88 56.80
N LEU A 185 -28.96 15.80 56.14
CA LEU A 185 -29.53 14.62 56.81
C LEU A 185 -28.53 13.91 57.73
N SER A 186 -27.25 13.82 57.32
CA SER A 186 -26.20 13.29 58.18
C SER A 186 -26.06 14.16 59.42
N SER A 187 -25.99 15.49 59.25
CA SER A 187 -25.87 16.42 60.36
C SER A 187 -27.06 16.32 61.34
N VAL A 188 -28.31 16.24 60.85
CA VAL A 188 -29.48 16.04 61.72
C VAL A 188 -29.39 14.71 62.48
N ARG A 189 -28.96 13.64 61.82
CA ARG A 189 -28.76 12.34 62.49
C ARG A 189 -27.71 12.43 63.59
N ASP A 190 -26.60 13.11 63.32
CA ASP A 190 -25.49 13.26 64.26
C ASP A 190 -25.91 14.10 65.49
N LEU A 191 -26.73 15.14 65.27
CA LEU A 191 -27.33 15.95 66.35
C LEU A 191 -28.36 15.17 67.19
N MET A 192 -29.10 14.25 66.59
CA MET A 192 -30.09 13.42 67.31
C MET A 192 -29.46 12.28 68.10
N SER A 193 -28.29 11.79 67.67
CA SER A 193 -27.60 10.66 68.32
C SER A 193 -27.45 10.81 69.84
N PRO A 194 -26.98 11.95 70.39
CA PRO A 194 -26.87 12.11 71.85
C PRO A 194 -28.22 12.13 72.58
N ILE A 195 -29.29 12.64 71.96
CA ILE A 195 -30.64 12.66 72.56
C ILE A 195 -31.21 11.24 72.62
N VAL A 196 -31.01 10.46 71.55
CA VAL A 196 -31.38 9.04 71.51
C VAL A 196 -30.62 8.26 72.59
N GLU A 197 -29.32 8.49 72.73
CA GLU A 197 -28.52 7.85 73.80
C GLU A 197 -28.96 8.30 75.20
N GLU A 198 -29.35 9.56 75.40
CA GLU A 198 -29.81 10.03 76.71
C GLU A 198 -31.12 9.36 77.14
N VAL A 199 -32.06 9.13 76.21
CA VAL A 199 -33.40 8.57 76.51
C VAL A 199 -33.43 7.04 76.43
N GLU A 200 -32.74 6.44 75.45
CA GLU A 200 -32.76 4.99 75.19
C GLU A 200 -31.49 4.27 75.65
N GLY A 201 -30.40 4.98 75.98
CA GLY A 201 -29.12 4.37 76.36
C GLY A 201 -29.19 3.63 77.70
N GLU A 202 -28.96 2.33 77.65
CA GLU A 202 -29.02 1.44 78.83
C GLU A 202 -27.69 1.39 79.62
N ASN A 203 -26.56 1.73 78.97
CA ASN A 203 -25.23 1.62 79.56
C ASN A 203 -25.06 2.50 80.81
N GLU A 204 -25.56 3.74 80.75
CA GLU A 204 -25.49 4.64 81.91
C GLU A 204 -26.35 4.14 83.06
N MET A 205 -27.54 3.61 82.75
CA MET A 205 -28.44 3.05 83.76
C MET A 205 -27.85 1.86 84.49
N LEU A 206 -27.16 0.97 83.78
CA LEU A 206 -26.44 -0.15 84.37
C LEU A 206 -25.36 0.34 85.35
N ARG A 207 -24.55 1.33 84.94
CA ARG A 207 -23.52 1.92 85.81
C ARG A 207 -24.12 2.59 87.04
N LEU A 208 -25.20 3.37 86.87
CA LEU A 208 -25.89 4.04 87.98
C LEU A 208 -26.45 3.04 88.99
N LYS A 209 -27.01 1.93 88.51
CA LYS A 209 -27.51 0.84 89.35
C LYS A 209 -26.39 0.18 90.14
N GLU A 210 -25.30 -0.20 89.48
CA GLU A 210 -24.12 -0.80 90.14
C GLU A 210 -23.53 0.13 91.21
N GLU A 211 -23.35 1.42 90.90
CA GLU A 211 -22.81 2.39 91.87
C GLU A 211 -23.76 2.64 93.05
N ASN A 212 -25.08 2.74 92.80
CA ASN A 212 -26.07 2.92 93.86
C ASN A 212 -26.17 1.70 94.75
N ASP A 213 -26.26 0.49 94.18
CA ASP A 213 -26.34 -0.77 94.95
C ASP A 213 -25.11 -0.95 95.85
N TYR A 214 -23.91 -0.65 95.33
CA TYR A 214 -22.68 -0.67 96.12
C TYR A 214 -22.70 0.31 97.30
N LEU A 215 -23.14 1.56 97.06
CA LEU A 215 -23.21 2.59 98.10
C LEU A 215 -24.32 2.32 99.12
N ASP A 216 -25.37 1.62 98.73
CA ASP A 216 -26.50 1.29 99.60
C ASP A 216 -26.14 0.12 100.52
N GLU A 217 -25.40 -0.88 100.02
CA GLU A 217 -24.83 -1.98 100.84
C GLU A 217 -23.95 -1.43 101.97
N LEU A 218 -23.14 -0.41 101.70
CA LEU A 218 -22.33 0.32 102.71
C LEU A 218 -23.19 1.06 103.75
N GLN A 219 -24.41 1.44 103.40
CA GLN A 219 -25.33 2.22 104.23
C GLN A 219 -26.39 1.38 104.93
N GLY A 220 -26.44 0.07 104.66
CA GLY A 220 -27.41 -0.85 105.23
C GLY A 220 -28.80 -0.76 104.59
N ASP A 221 -28.91 -0.09 103.44
CA ASP A 221 -30.10 -0.09 102.60
C ASP A 221 -29.85 -1.02 101.41
N THR A 222 -30.76 -1.93 101.06
CA THR A 222 -30.48 -2.94 100.00
C THR A 222 -31.56 -3.02 98.95
N LYS A 223 -32.53 -2.10 99.00
CA LYS A 223 -33.76 -2.19 98.19
C LYS A 223 -34.02 -0.98 97.30
N ARG A 224 -33.36 0.16 97.51
CA ARG A 224 -33.63 1.42 96.79
C ARG A 224 -33.62 1.30 95.26
N SER A 225 -32.57 0.72 94.65
CA SER A 225 -32.53 0.57 93.18
C SER A 225 -33.60 -0.37 92.63
N LYS A 226 -33.96 -1.42 93.39
CA LYS A 226 -35.05 -2.35 93.03
C LYS A 226 -36.41 -1.68 93.14
N GLU A 227 -36.62 -0.85 94.16
CA GLU A 227 -37.85 -0.07 94.33
C GLU A 227 -38.03 0.95 93.21
N ILE A 228 -36.97 1.65 92.80
CA ILE A 228 -36.99 2.56 91.64
C ILE A 228 -37.29 1.79 90.35
N GLU A 229 -36.68 0.62 90.19
CA GLU A 229 -36.88 -0.25 89.04
C GLU A 229 -38.32 -0.76 88.93
N GLU A 230 -38.86 -1.36 90.00
CA GLU A 230 -40.25 -1.83 90.07
C GLU A 230 -41.24 -0.67 89.90
N LYS A 231 -41.01 0.49 90.54
CA LYS A 231 -41.85 1.70 90.43
C LYS A 231 -42.01 2.17 88.99
N HIS A 232 -40.91 2.23 88.23
CA HIS A 232 -40.95 2.74 86.85
C HIS A 232 -41.23 1.65 85.81
N GLU A 233 -40.96 0.38 86.11
CA GLU A 233 -41.36 -0.75 85.26
C GLU A 233 -42.86 -0.97 85.31
N MET A 234 -43.50 -0.89 86.48
CA MET A 234 -44.96 -0.88 86.57
C MET A 234 -45.57 0.29 85.77
N LYS A 235 -44.98 1.49 85.87
CA LYS A 235 -45.42 2.65 85.08
C LYS A 235 -45.20 2.47 83.57
N ALA A 236 -44.15 1.73 83.18
CA ALA A 236 -43.88 1.41 81.77
C ALA A 236 -44.81 0.30 81.24
N GLU A 237 -45.25 -0.64 82.08
CA GLU A 237 -46.22 -1.68 81.72
C GLU A 237 -47.66 -1.13 81.67
N GLU A 238 -47.99 -0.14 82.50
CA GLU A 238 -49.27 0.59 82.47
C GLU A 238 -49.35 1.66 81.36
N ALA A 239 -48.24 1.89 80.65
CA ALA A 239 -48.14 2.87 79.57
C ALA A 239 -49.12 2.55 78.42
N LYS A 240 -49.90 3.55 78.00
CA LYS A 240 -50.86 3.41 76.88
C LYS A 240 -50.27 3.81 75.54
N SER A 241 -49.14 4.51 75.56
CA SER A 241 -48.44 5.08 74.41
C SER A 241 -46.94 4.83 74.52
N ASP A 242 -46.27 4.69 73.36
CA ASP A 242 -44.80 4.69 73.29
C ASP A 242 -44.20 5.95 73.96
N ALA A 243 -44.90 7.08 73.90
CA ALA A 243 -44.50 8.32 74.56
C ALA A 243 -44.43 8.16 76.09
N ASP A 244 -45.44 7.53 76.69
CA ASP A 244 -45.51 7.28 78.12
C ASP A 244 -44.38 6.32 78.55
N ALA A 245 -44.08 5.32 77.72
CA ALA A 245 -43.00 4.37 77.98
C ALA A 245 -41.61 5.04 77.94
N TYR A 246 -41.34 5.90 76.96
CA TYR A 246 -40.08 6.66 76.91
C TYR A 246 -39.96 7.69 78.02
N GLU A 247 -41.07 8.32 78.41
CA GLU A 247 -41.10 9.26 79.53
C GLU A 247 -40.82 8.54 80.87
N ALA A 248 -41.41 7.36 81.08
CA ALA A 248 -41.13 6.52 82.24
C ALA A 248 -39.64 6.11 82.30
N LYS A 249 -39.05 5.71 81.16
CA LYS A 249 -37.62 5.39 81.07
C LYS A 249 -36.74 6.59 81.40
N TYR A 250 -37.06 7.77 80.88
CA TYR A 250 -36.31 8.99 81.17
C TYR A 250 -36.43 9.40 82.65
N ARG A 251 -37.62 9.32 83.24
CA ARG A 251 -37.85 9.59 84.67
C ARG A 251 -37.12 8.61 85.57
N LYS A 252 -37.11 7.30 85.26
CA LYS A 252 -36.30 6.27 85.94
C LYS A 252 -34.83 6.67 85.97
N LYS A 253 -34.31 7.16 84.83
CA LYS A 253 -32.91 7.59 84.70
C LYS A 253 -32.58 8.83 85.51
N ILE A 254 -33.47 9.82 85.54
CA ILE A 254 -33.29 11.03 86.36
C ILE A 254 -33.36 10.72 87.86
N GLU A 255 -34.29 9.87 88.30
CA GLU A 255 -34.41 9.45 89.71
C GLU A 255 -33.13 8.72 90.15
N ALA A 256 -32.66 7.75 89.37
CA ALA A 256 -31.41 7.03 89.65
C ALA A 256 -30.18 7.96 89.70
N ARG A 257 -30.08 8.94 88.80
CA ARG A 257 -28.99 9.93 88.77
C ARG A 257 -29.04 10.87 89.99
N CYS A 258 -30.24 11.28 90.41
CA CYS A 258 -30.41 12.09 91.61
C CYS A 258 -29.98 11.33 92.87
N GLU A 259 -30.42 10.08 93.01
CA GLU A 259 -30.08 9.21 94.13
C GLU A 259 -28.58 8.92 94.19
N GLU A 260 -27.92 8.77 93.04
CA GLU A 260 -26.46 8.64 92.94
C GLU A 260 -25.75 9.88 93.49
N GLN A 261 -26.17 11.08 93.08
CA GLN A 261 -25.56 12.33 93.55
C GLN A 261 -25.73 12.52 95.06
N LEU A 262 -26.90 12.18 95.61
CA LEU A 262 -27.14 12.25 97.05
C LEU A 262 -26.32 11.20 97.80
N SER A 263 -26.26 9.96 97.33
CA SER A 263 -25.45 8.89 97.96
C SER A 263 -23.96 9.20 97.91
N ARG A 264 -23.44 9.70 96.78
CA ARG A 264 -22.04 10.15 96.68
C ARG A 264 -21.77 11.36 97.56
N GLY A 265 -22.70 12.30 97.65
CA GLY A 265 -22.64 13.44 98.57
C GLY A 265 -22.58 12.98 100.03
N ALA A 266 -23.40 12.00 100.40
CA ALA A 266 -23.46 11.43 101.75
C ALA A 266 -22.18 10.65 102.08
N GLY A 267 -21.68 9.86 101.13
CA GLY A 267 -20.39 9.18 101.23
C GLY A 267 -19.25 10.17 101.48
N ARG A 268 -19.11 11.20 100.62
CA ARG A 268 -18.08 12.24 100.80
C ARG A 268 -18.22 13.00 102.12
N CYS A 269 -19.45 13.27 102.57
CA CYS A 269 -19.68 13.88 103.87
C CYS A 269 -19.13 13.00 105.00
N ARG A 270 -19.47 11.70 105.01
CA ARG A 270 -18.98 10.74 106.01
C ARG A 270 -17.47 10.60 105.96
N ASP A 271 -16.88 10.55 104.77
CA ASP A 271 -15.42 10.51 104.59
C ASP A 271 -14.75 11.78 105.14
N MET A 272 -15.37 12.95 104.97
CA MET A 272 -14.87 14.21 105.52
C MET A 272 -14.91 14.19 107.06
N PHE A 273 -16.01 13.75 107.65
CA PHE A 273 -16.13 13.61 109.11
C PHE A 273 -15.17 12.55 109.68
N GLY A 274 -14.99 11.42 108.99
CA GLY A 274 -13.99 10.40 109.34
C GLY A 274 -12.57 10.95 109.31
N ASN A 275 -12.18 11.61 108.21
CA ASN A 275 -10.87 12.25 108.11
C ASN A 275 -10.65 13.34 109.17
N ALA A 276 -11.69 14.09 109.50
CA ALA A 276 -11.62 15.14 110.49
C ALA A 276 -11.54 14.55 111.92
N TYR A 277 -12.23 13.43 112.19
CA TYR A 277 -12.09 12.64 113.42
C TYR A 277 -10.66 12.10 113.57
N ASP A 278 -10.09 11.49 112.53
CA ASP A 278 -8.74 10.91 112.56
C ASP A 278 -7.69 11.99 112.81
N LYS A 279 -7.77 13.14 112.11
CA LYS A 279 -6.88 14.29 112.34
C LYS A 279 -7.01 14.88 113.74
N CYS A 280 -8.21 14.92 114.30
CA CYS A 280 -8.42 15.34 115.67
C CYS A 280 -7.74 14.34 116.62
N TYR A 281 -7.98 13.05 116.44
CA TYR A 281 -7.46 11.99 117.30
C TYR A 281 -5.93 11.93 117.29
N GLU A 282 -5.29 12.19 116.14
CA GLU A 282 -3.82 12.25 116.00
C GLU A 282 -3.18 13.50 116.63
N ALA A 283 -3.91 14.62 116.72
CA ALA A 283 -3.39 15.90 117.20
C ALA A 283 -3.44 16.08 118.73
N VAL A 284 -4.28 15.31 119.44
CA VAL A 284 -4.44 15.40 120.91
C VAL A 284 -4.01 14.12 121.64
N THR A 285 -3.68 14.25 122.93
CA THR A 285 -3.30 13.12 123.79
C THR A 285 -4.48 12.18 124.05
N ILE A 286 -4.22 10.87 124.22
CA ILE A 286 -5.22 9.78 124.30
C ILE A 286 -6.38 10.07 125.28
N PHE A 287 -6.10 10.69 126.43
CA PHE A 287 -7.13 11.01 127.43
C PHE A 287 -8.05 12.19 127.03
N VAL A 288 -7.57 13.11 126.19
CA VAL A 288 -8.32 14.30 125.74
C VAL A 288 -9.11 14.02 124.46
N ALA A 289 -8.63 13.08 123.63
CA ALA A 289 -9.28 12.68 122.38
C ALA A 289 -10.72 12.19 122.59
N TRP A 290 -11.00 11.48 123.69
CA TRP A 290 -12.34 10.96 123.97
C TRP A 290 -13.41 12.05 124.17
N LEU A 291 -13.03 13.25 124.66
CA LEU A 291 -13.99 14.35 124.90
C LEU A 291 -14.13 15.29 123.69
N LEU A 292 -13.01 15.67 123.05
CA LEU A 292 -13.01 16.68 121.97
C LEU A 292 -13.29 16.10 120.57
N CYS A 293 -12.87 14.87 120.28
CA CYS A 293 -13.03 14.29 118.95
C CYS A 293 -14.34 13.51 118.78
N TRP A 294 -15.03 13.16 119.87
CA TRP A 294 -16.30 12.44 119.84
C TRP A 294 -17.41 13.08 118.98
N PRO A 295 -17.60 14.42 118.95
CA PRO A 295 -18.60 15.06 118.08
C PRO A 295 -18.36 14.80 116.60
N MET A 296 -17.11 14.53 116.19
CA MET A 296 -16.75 14.30 114.79
C MET A 296 -17.11 12.88 114.32
N LYS A 297 -17.46 11.99 115.26
CA LYS A 297 -17.99 10.63 114.99
C LYS A 297 -19.50 10.64 114.71
N LEU A 298 -20.17 11.76 114.95
CA LEU A 298 -21.62 11.91 114.77
C LEU A 298 -21.95 12.21 113.30
N THR A 299 -22.04 11.16 112.49
CA THR A 299 -22.34 11.23 111.05
C THR A 299 -23.82 11.44 110.72
N PHE A 300 -24.68 11.72 111.72
CA PHE A 300 -26.12 11.92 111.49
C PHE A 300 -26.41 13.13 110.58
N VAL A 301 -25.53 14.13 110.56
CA VAL A 301 -25.63 15.31 109.68
C VAL A 301 -25.41 14.95 108.20
N CYS A 302 -24.79 13.81 107.91
CA CYS A 302 -24.51 13.35 106.54
C CYS A 302 -25.68 12.60 105.89
N ASN A 303 -26.82 12.44 106.57
CA ASN A 303 -28.05 11.94 105.94
C ASN A 303 -28.73 13.07 105.15
N LEU A 304 -28.19 13.33 103.95
CA LEU A 304 -28.61 14.43 103.08
C LEU A 304 -30.09 14.38 102.70
N VAL A 305 -30.69 13.20 102.59
CA VAL A 305 -32.13 13.04 102.24
C VAL A 305 -33.03 13.68 103.30
N GLN A 306 -32.69 13.53 104.59
CA GLN A 306 -33.45 14.13 105.69
C GLN A 306 -33.17 15.63 105.88
N ALA A 307 -31.98 16.10 105.50
CA ALA A 307 -31.61 17.51 105.60
C ALA A 307 -32.17 18.37 104.45
N LEU A 308 -32.40 17.78 103.26
CA LEU A 308 -32.76 18.51 102.03
C LEU A 308 -34.24 18.41 101.64
N GLY A 309 -35.10 17.74 102.42
CA GLY A 309 -36.55 17.79 102.20
C GLY A 309 -37.32 16.47 102.18
N GLY A 310 -36.72 15.34 102.62
CA GLY A 310 -37.41 14.06 102.78
C GLY A 310 -37.33 13.13 101.56
N SER A 311 -38.06 12.00 101.60
CA SER A 311 -37.97 10.89 100.62
C SER A 311 -38.46 11.23 99.20
N SER A 312 -39.04 12.41 98.97
CA SER A 312 -39.48 12.88 97.65
C SER A 312 -38.47 13.78 96.94
N ILE A 313 -37.26 13.94 97.49
CA ILE A 313 -36.24 14.83 96.93
C ILE A 313 -35.77 14.38 95.54
N CYS A 314 -35.72 13.08 95.28
CA CYS A 314 -35.35 12.52 93.97
C CYS A 314 -36.54 12.03 93.15
N ASP A 315 -37.77 12.22 93.64
CA ASP A 315 -38.96 11.90 92.85
C ASP A 315 -39.03 12.84 91.64
N PRO A 316 -39.08 12.32 90.40
CA PRO A 316 -39.08 13.13 89.18
C PRO A 316 -40.43 13.78 88.89
N GLU A 317 -41.50 13.40 89.61
CA GLU A 317 -42.83 13.98 89.46
C GLU A 317 -42.85 15.48 89.78
N GLY A 318 -43.31 16.30 88.83
CA GLY A 318 -43.33 17.76 88.94
C GLY A 318 -41.98 18.46 88.72
N LYS A 319 -40.88 17.70 88.50
CA LYS A 319 -39.53 18.23 88.20
C LYS A 319 -39.08 18.00 86.77
N VAL A 320 -39.67 17.01 86.11
CA VAL A 320 -39.51 16.73 84.69
C VAL A 320 -40.76 17.25 83.99
N ASP A 321 -40.59 18.09 82.95
CA ASP A 321 -41.70 18.64 82.19
C ASP A 321 -42.57 17.52 81.61
N SER A 322 -43.88 17.59 81.85
CA SER A 322 -44.85 16.67 81.26
C SER A 322 -44.86 16.84 79.74
N GLY A 323 -44.70 15.75 78.98
CA GLY A 323 -44.70 15.77 77.52
C GLY A 323 -43.32 15.62 76.86
N ILE A 324 -42.26 15.37 77.64
CA ILE A 324 -40.94 15.00 77.08
C ILE A 324 -41.03 13.72 76.25
N GLY A 325 -41.85 12.74 76.67
CA GLY A 325 -42.08 11.52 75.90
C GLY A 325 -42.70 11.78 74.53
N GLU A 326 -43.74 12.62 74.48
CA GLU A 326 -44.41 13.02 73.24
C GLU A 326 -43.45 13.78 72.31
N GLY A 327 -42.67 14.71 72.87
CA GLY A 327 -41.64 15.45 72.16
C GLY A 327 -40.58 14.53 71.54
N TYR A 328 -40.10 13.54 72.31
CA TYR A 328 -39.11 12.57 71.82
C TYR A 328 -39.67 11.65 70.74
N VAL A 329 -40.89 11.12 70.91
CA VAL A 329 -41.54 10.26 69.92
C VAL A 329 -41.82 11.04 68.63
N ALA A 330 -42.27 12.29 68.72
CA ALA A 330 -42.45 13.16 67.56
C ALA A 330 -41.12 13.41 66.82
N LEU A 331 -40.05 13.65 67.58
CA LEU A 331 -38.71 13.89 67.04
C LEU A 331 -38.13 12.64 66.35
N LYS A 332 -38.27 11.48 66.99
CA LYS A 332 -37.85 10.17 66.47
C LYS A 332 -38.64 9.80 65.22
N SER A 333 -39.95 9.99 65.23
CA SER A 333 -40.83 9.75 64.08
C SER A 333 -40.47 10.66 62.93
N ALA A 334 -40.24 11.96 63.17
CA ALA A 334 -39.81 12.90 62.14
C ALA A 334 -38.46 12.50 61.51
N ARG A 335 -37.48 12.08 62.32
CA ARG A 335 -36.19 11.56 61.83
C ARG A 335 -36.37 10.31 60.97
N ASP A 336 -37.16 9.34 61.43
CA ASP A 336 -37.33 8.06 60.75
C ASP A 336 -38.15 8.20 59.47
N GLU A 337 -39.20 9.00 59.48
CA GLU A 337 -40.01 9.31 58.30
C GLU A 337 -39.19 10.05 57.23
N PHE A 338 -38.42 11.05 57.64
CA PHE A 338 -37.54 11.79 56.74
C PHE A 338 -36.40 10.90 56.18
N SER A 339 -35.86 9.99 56.99
CA SER A 339 -34.85 9.00 56.58
C SER A 339 -35.41 7.93 55.63
N ARG A 340 -36.64 7.45 55.84
CA ARG A 340 -37.34 6.51 54.95
C ARG A 340 -37.63 7.14 53.60
N SER A 341 -38.23 8.34 53.58
CA SER A 341 -38.58 9.05 52.34
C SER A 341 -37.36 9.30 51.42
N MET A 342 -36.15 9.39 51.99
CA MET A 342 -34.92 9.60 51.23
C MET A 342 -34.20 8.30 50.82
N LYS A 343 -34.39 7.18 51.53
CA LYS A 343 -33.84 5.87 51.13
C LYS A 343 -34.45 5.35 49.83
N ASP A 344 -35.69 5.71 49.55
CA ASP A 344 -36.42 5.30 48.35
C ASP A 344 -36.03 6.12 47.09
N ALA A 345 -35.43 7.30 47.27
CA ALA A 345 -34.96 8.16 46.20
C ALA A 345 -33.61 7.69 45.62
N LYS A 346 -33.63 6.60 44.83
CA LYS A 346 -32.45 6.15 44.06
C LYS A 346 -32.44 6.78 42.66
N LEU A 347 -31.74 7.89 42.49
CA LEU A 347 -31.53 8.51 41.16
C LEU A 347 -30.58 7.64 40.30
N GLN A 348 -31.14 6.73 39.52
CA GLN A 348 -30.39 5.98 38.50
C GLN A 348 -30.38 6.76 37.19
N TYR A 349 -29.24 7.31 36.80
CA TYR A 349 -29.06 7.92 35.49
C TYR A 349 -27.89 7.27 34.76
N LYS A 350 -28.07 7.02 33.46
CA LYS A 350 -26.98 6.68 32.55
C LYS A 350 -26.79 7.85 31.60
N LEU A 351 -25.81 8.71 31.87
CA LEU A 351 -25.32 9.62 30.84
C LEU A 351 -24.61 8.77 29.79
N LYS A 352 -25.32 8.45 28.71
CA LYS A 352 -24.64 8.04 27.48
C LYS A 352 -23.84 9.26 27.02
N LYS A 353 -22.55 9.27 27.32
CA LYS A 353 -21.61 10.16 26.62
C LYS A 353 -21.80 9.86 25.14
N PRO A 354 -22.11 10.85 24.28
CA PRO A 354 -22.14 10.60 22.86
C PRO A 354 -20.77 10.04 22.50
N THR A 355 -20.74 8.83 21.97
CA THR A 355 -19.50 8.25 21.45
C THR A 355 -18.98 9.23 20.42
N VAL A 356 -17.80 9.79 20.67
CA VAL A 356 -17.05 10.48 19.63
C VAL A 356 -16.99 9.49 18.47
N ILE A 357 -17.53 9.87 17.32
CA ILE A 357 -17.47 9.02 16.14
C ILE A 357 -15.97 8.91 15.83
N LEU A 358 -15.34 7.76 16.15
CA LEU A 358 -13.90 7.55 16.01
C LEU A 358 -13.40 7.88 14.59
N ASP A 359 -14.26 7.76 13.57
CA ASP A 359 -13.97 8.12 12.17
C ASP A 359 -13.54 9.57 11.94
N LEU A 360 -13.93 10.52 12.81
CA LEU A 360 -13.62 11.94 12.59
C LEU A 360 -12.13 12.25 12.71
N GLN A 361 -11.47 11.69 13.73
CA GLN A 361 -10.05 11.92 13.97
C GLN A 361 -9.19 11.14 12.95
N ASP A 362 -9.65 9.95 12.55
CA ASP A 362 -9.02 9.18 11.47
C ASP A 362 -9.12 9.89 10.14
N SER A 363 -10.24 10.53 9.80
CA SER A 363 -10.39 11.18 8.49
C SER A 363 -9.53 12.46 8.33
N GLU A 364 -9.42 13.30 9.36
CA GLU A 364 -8.53 14.48 9.32
C GLU A 364 -7.05 14.08 9.38
N TYR A 365 -6.71 13.11 10.22
CA TYR A 365 -5.36 12.56 10.31
C TYR A 365 -4.97 11.85 9.01
N ALA A 366 -5.87 11.04 8.42
CA ALA A 366 -5.67 10.41 7.12
C ALA A 366 -5.52 11.44 6.01
N ALA A 367 -6.31 12.52 6.01
CA ALA A 367 -6.14 13.61 5.06
C ALA A 367 -4.74 14.21 5.17
N LYS A 368 -4.31 14.63 6.37
CA LYS A 368 -2.97 15.21 6.60
C LYS A 368 -1.84 14.22 6.30
N ALA A 369 -1.98 12.95 6.67
CA ALA A 369 -1.04 11.89 6.37
C ALA A 369 -0.88 11.69 4.86
N VAL A 370 -2.00 11.64 4.11
CA VAL A 370 -1.99 11.55 2.64
C VAL A 370 -1.35 12.79 2.02
N ILE A 371 -1.59 14.01 2.55
CA ILE A 371 -0.93 15.24 2.05
C ILE A 371 0.59 15.17 2.27
N HIS A 372 1.02 14.79 3.47
CA HIS A 372 2.44 14.72 3.84
C HIS A 372 3.16 13.63 3.04
N GLU A 373 2.55 12.45 2.94
CA GLU A 373 3.05 11.34 2.15
C GLU A 373 3.13 11.69 0.66
N PHE A 374 2.17 12.47 0.14
CA PHE A 374 2.21 12.99 -1.22
C PHE A 374 3.37 13.98 -1.44
N ALA A 375 3.65 14.87 -0.50
CA ALA A 375 4.77 15.81 -0.61
C ALA A 375 6.13 15.11 -0.57
N VAL A 376 6.26 14.06 0.25
CA VAL A 376 7.45 13.20 0.28
C VAL A 376 7.58 12.42 -1.03
N ARG A 377 6.51 11.77 -1.50
CA ARG A 377 6.50 11.03 -2.77
C ARG A 377 6.74 11.92 -3.98
N ARG A 378 6.31 13.18 -3.97
CA ARG A 378 6.63 14.16 -5.03
C ARG A 378 8.12 14.48 -5.11
N ARG A 379 8.78 14.67 -3.96
CA ARG A 379 10.24 14.86 -3.90
C ARG A 379 10.99 13.60 -4.32
N LEU A 380 10.57 12.43 -3.84
CA LEU A 380 11.10 11.15 -4.31
C LEU A 380 10.90 10.98 -5.82
N PHE A 381 9.78 11.44 -6.37
CA PHE A 381 9.47 11.36 -7.80
C PHE A 381 10.36 12.29 -8.64
N GLU A 382 10.59 13.54 -8.24
CA GLU A 382 11.56 14.44 -8.89
C GLU A 382 12.96 13.80 -8.89
N SER A 383 13.36 13.20 -7.76
CA SER A 383 14.61 12.46 -7.65
C SER A 383 14.65 11.23 -8.56
N VAL A 384 13.57 10.43 -8.61
CA VAL A 384 13.47 9.24 -9.48
C VAL A 384 13.46 9.64 -10.95
N MET A 385 12.76 10.71 -11.34
CA MET A 385 12.77 11.20 -12.72
C MET A 385 14.16 11.70 -13.11
N THR A 386 14.87 12.36 -12.19
CA THR A 386 16.27 12.74 -12.37
C THR A 386 17.17 11.51 -12.54
N ILE A 387 16.96 10.47 -11.73
CA ILE A 387 17.66 9.18 -11.87
C ILE A 387 17.33 8.52 -13.22
N VAL A 388 16.07 8.52 -13.64
CA VAL A 388 15.65 7.97 -14.94
C VAL A 388 16.30 8.73 -16.10
N LYS A 389 16.35 10.07 -16.05
CA LYS A 389 17.09 10.88 -17.04
C LYS A 389 18.58 10.53 -17.07
N ARG A 390 19.22 10.41 -15.91
CA ARG A 390 20.62 9.96 -15.81
C ARG A 390 20.80 8.54 -16.38
N CYS A 391 19.91 7.61 -16.04
CA CYS A 391 19.90 6.25 -16.60
C CYS A 391 19.70 6.26 -18.12
N LEU A 392 18.87 7.15 -18.66
CA LEU A 392 18.68 7.33 -20.11
C LEU A 392 19.97 7.79 -20.79
N SER A 393 20.74 8.69 -20.17
CA SER A 393 22.08 9.07 -20.63
C SER A 393 23.03 7.85 -20.71
N PHE A 394 22.98 6.94 -19.72
CA PHE A 394 23.74 5.68 -19.77
C PHE A 394 23.23 4.68 -20.83
N VAL A 395 21.94 4.70 -21.17
CA VAL A 395 21.41 3.89 -22.29
C VAL A 395 21.95 4.38 -23.63
N PHE A 396 22.26 5.67 -23.77
CA PHE A 396 22.92 6.21 -24.97
C PHE A 396 24.34 5.65 -25.14
N LEU A 397 25.09 5.48 -24.05
CA LEU A 397 26.39 4.78 -24.08
C LEU A 397 26.24 3.33 -24.57
N LYS A 398 25.15 2.64 -24.21
CA LYS A 398 24.86 1.30 -24.74
C LYS A 398 24.69 1.29 -26.27
N ILE A 399 24.24 2.38 -26.88
CA ILE A 399 24.14 2.51 -28.35
C ILE A 399 25.54 2.52 -28.97
N ILE A 400 26.46 3.30 -28.39
CA ILE A 400 27.86 3.39 -28.81
C ILE A 400 28.56 2.04 -28.61
N LEU A 401 28.41 1.41 -27.44
CA LEU A 401 28.99 0.10 -27.14
C LEU A 401 28.45 -0.99 -28.08
N ASN A 402 27.16 -0.96 -28.43
CA ASN A 402 26.59 -1.88 -29.41
C ASN A 402 27.11 -1.64 -30.83
N ALA A 403 27.34 -0.38 -31.21
CA ALA A 403 27.94 -0.03 -32.49
C ALA A 403 29.40 -0.52 -32.56
N GLN A 404 30.17 -0.32 -31.50
CA GLN A 404 31.53 -0.84 -31.37
C GLN A 404 31.56 -2.37 -31.39
N THR A 405 30.71 -3.03 -30.61
CA THR A 405 30.62 -4.50 -30.58
C THR A 405 30.28 -5.07 -31.96
N TYR A 406 29.37 -4.43 -32.70
CA TYR A 406 29.04 -4.84 -34.07
C TYR A 406 30.23 -4.64 -35.02
N HIS A 407 30.90 -3.48 -34.93
CA HIS A 407 32.10 -3.17 -35.71
C HIS A 407 33.20 -4.21 -35.48
N ASP A 408 33.49 -4.52 -34.22
CA ASP A 408 34.57 -5.44 -33.85
C ASP A 408 34.26 -6.84 -34.33
N LYS A 409 33.04 -7.35 -34.07
CA LYS A 409 32.59 -8.65 -34.60
C LYS A 409 32.59 -8.71 -36.12
N TYR A 410 32.27 -7.61 -36.79
CA TYR A 410 32.32 -7.56 -38.26
C TYR A 410 33.74 -7.74 -38.82
N LEU A 411 34.75 -7.24 -38.09
CA LEU A 411 36.16 -7.32 -38.46
C LEU A 411 36.87 -8.58 -37.99
N THR A 412 36.49 -9.15 -36.85
CA THR A 412 37.09 -10.36 -36.28
C THR A 412 36.47 -11.61 -36.88
N ASP A 413 35.16 -11.78 -36.73
CA ASP A 413 34.40 -12.94 -37.19
C ASP A 413 33.96 -12.79 -38.66
N ILE A 414 34.17 -13.83 -39.47
CA ILE A 414 33.81 -13.87 -40.90
C ILE A 414 32.38 -14.39 -41.08
N GLU A 415 31.86 -15.21 -40.15
CA GLU A 415 30.52 -15.79 -40.20
C GLU A 415 29.46 -14.83 -39.63
N TYR A 416 29.84 -13.98 -38.68
CA TYR A 416 28.94 -13.01 -38.05
C TYR A 416 28.23 -12.11 -39.05
N ASP A 417 26.89 -12.16 -39.11
CA ASP A 417 26.03 -11.37 -40.01
C ASP A 417 26.45 -11.49 -41.50
N ASN A 418 26.92 -12.67 -41.91
CA ASN A 418 27.36 -12.96 -43.27
C ASN A 418 26.39 -13.89 -44.01
N MET A 419 25.17 -13.43 -44.22
CA MET A 419 24.08 -14.22 -44.85
C MET A 419 23.52 -13.61 -46.13
N TYR A 420 24.19 -12.59 -46.68
CA TYR A 420 23.62 -11.73 -47.71
C TYR A 420 24.06 -12.08 -49.14
N VAL A 421 23.09 -12.20 -50.05
CA VAL A 421 23.36 -12.38 -51.49
C VAL A 421 23.63 -11.03 -52.13
N THR A 422 24.90 -10.60 -52.09
CA THR A 422 25.32 -9.29 -52.61
C THR A 422 25.47 -9.29 -54.15
N PRO A 423 25.57 -8.10 -54.78
CA PRO A 423 25.87 -8.02 -56.22
C PRO A 423 27.22 -8.65 -56.58
N TYR A 424 28.21 -8.59 -55.66
CA TYR A 424 29.51 -9.23 -55.86
C TYR A 424 29.41 -10.76 -55.82
N PHE A 425 28.56 -11.31 -54.93
CA PHE A 425 28.25 -12.74 -54.88
C PHE A 425 27.69 -13.24 -56.22
N ARG A 426 26.71 -12.53 -56.77
CA ARG A 426 26.11 -12.85 -58.08
C ARG A 426 27.13 -12.77 -59.23
N LYS A 427 28.06 -11.82 -59.18
CA LYS A 427 29.17 -11.72 -60.16
C LYS A 427 30.17 -12.87 -60.07
N ILE A 428 30.36 -13.48 -58.89
CA ILE A 428 31.20 -14.68 -58.75
C ILE A 428 30.49 -15.87 -59.41
N ASP A 429 29.21 -16.05 -59.11
CA ASP A 429 28.39 -17.13 -59.66
C ASP A 429 28.28 -17.05 -61.19
N ALA A 430 28.00 -15.86 -61.74
CA ALA A 430 27.92 -15.63 -63.18
C ALA A 430 29.24 -15.93 -63.91
N ARG A 431 30.39 -15.60 -63.30
CA ARG A 431 31.71 -15.93 -63.84
C ARG A 431 31.98 -17.43 -63.85
N ARG A 432 31.52 -18.16 -62.83
CA ARG A 432 31.62 -19.63 -62.79
C ARG A 432 30.69 -20.30 -63.79
N LYS A 433 29.46 -19.78 -63.94
CA LYS A 433 28.50 -20.21 -64.96
C LYS A 433 29.09 -20.10 -66.37
N ALA A 434 29.73 -18.98 -66.67
CA ALA A 434 30.39 -18.75 -67.96
C ALA A 434 31.57 -19.70 -68.23
N ARG A 435 32.21 -20.24 -67.17
CA ARG A 435 33.30 -21.22 -67.26
C ARG A 435 32.82 -22.67 -67.23
N GLY A 436 31.51 -22.92 -67.19
CA GLY A 436 30.95 -24.26 -67.04
C GLY A 436 31.20 -24.91 -65.66
N SER A 437 31.67 -24.15 -64.67
CA SER A 437 31.92 -24.68 -63.31
C SER A 437 30.62 -24.74 -62.49
N THR A 438 30.61 -25.55 -61.43
CA THR A 438 29.48 -25.66 -60.50
C THR A 438 29.11 -24.30 -59.90
N THR A 439 27.82 -23.97 -60.00
CA THR A 439 27.22 -22.71 -59.53
C THR A 439 26.34 -22.95 -58.30
N LEU A 440 26.11 -21.89 -57.53
CA LEU A 440 25.23 -21.95 -56.36
C LEU A 440 23.82 -21.47 -56.70
N LEU A 441 23.64 -20.52 -57.63
CA LEU A 441 22.33 -20.01 -58.01
C LEU A 441 21.71 -20.86 -59.15
N PRO A 442 20.40 -21.17 -59.11
CA PRO A 442 19.39 -20.78 -58.12
C PRO A 442 19.55 -21.53 -56.78
N LEU A 443 19.25 -20.83 -55.68
CA LEU A 443 19.27 -21.39 -54.32
C LEU A 443 18.19 -22.46 -54.16
N LYS A 444 18.52 -23.59 -53.52
CA LYS A 444 17.55 -24.67 -53.21
C LYS A 444 16.55 -24.23 -52.13
N LYS A 445 15.38 -24.87 -52.04
CA LYS A 445 14.35 -24.54 -51.02
C LYS A 445 14.88 -24.48 -49.59
N THR A 446 15.74 -25.44 -49.22
CA THR A 446 16.36 -25.51 -47.88
C THR A 446 17.42 -24.42 -47.67
N GLU A 447 18.14 -24.03 -48.72
CA GLU A 447 19.16 -22.99 -48.69
C GLU A 447 18.54 -21.58 -48.66
N GLN A 448 17.41 -21.38 -49.34
CA GLN A 448 16.69 -20.10 -49.38
C GLN A 448 16.29 -19.57 -47.99
N MET A 449 16.15 -20.45 -47.00
CA MET A 449 15.88 -20.04 -45.61
C MET A 449 17.11 -19.39 -44.93
N LYS A 450 18.33 -19.69 -45.40
CA LYS A 450 19.60 -19.22 -44.80
C LYS A 450 20.14 -17.94 -45.43
N PHE A 451 19.74 -17.64 -46.67
CA PHE A 451 20.23 -16.47 -47.40
C PHE A 451 19.19 -15.35 -47.45
N VAL A 452 19.67 -14.11 -47.33
CA VAL A 452 18.84 -12.90 -47.41
C VAL A 452 19.30 -12.05 -48.57
N ASP A 453 18.36 -11.59 -49.41
CA ASP A 453 18.65 -10.53 -50.39
C ASP A 453 18.57 -9.17 -49.67
N PRO A 454 19.68 -8.40 -49.61
CA PRO A 454 19.71 -7.09 -48.96
C PRO A 454 18.61 -6.14 -49.42
N TYR A 455 18.20 -6.24 -50.68
CA TYR A 455 17.27 -5.31 -51.33
C TYR A 455 15.83 -5.86 -51.38
N ALA A 456 15.57 -7.04 -50.81
CA ALA A 456 14.22 -7.57 -50.74
C ALA A 456 13.39 -6.78 -49.71
N VAL A 457 12.25 -6.21 -50.12
CA VAL A 457 11.33 -5.52 -49.21
C VAL A 457 10.64 -6.50 -48.25
N LYS A 458 10.41 -7.74 -48.68
CA LYS A 458 9.76 -8.75 -47.85
C LYS A 458 10.74 -9.22 -46.76
N PRO A 459 10.36 -9.15 -45.47
CA PRO A 459 11.17 -9.71 -44.40
C PRO A 459 11.21 -11.24 -44.51
N SER A 460 12.37 -11.81 -44.18
CA SER A 460 12.61 -13.25 -44.05
C SER A 460 11.69 -13.87 -42.99
N LYS A 461 11.50 -15.20 -43.01
CA LYS A 461 10.67 -15.89 -42.01
C LYS A 461 11.17 -15.65 -40.58
N ALA A 462 12.49 -15.65 -40.38
CA ALA A 462 13.10 -15.37 -39.07
C ALA A 462 12.88 -13.91 -38.64
N GLU A 463 13.05 -12.95 -39.56
CA GLU A 463 12.78 -11.52 -39.31
C GLU A 463 11.30 -11.29 -38.95
N ARG A 464 10.37 -11.97 -39.64
CA ARG A 464 8.93 -11.90 -39.35
C ARG A 464 8.60 -12.41 -37.95
N PHE A 465 9.15 -13.54 -37.54
CA PHE A 465 8.90 -14.10 -36.22
C PHE A 465 9.38 -13.14 -35.11
N HIS A 466 10.53 -12.50 -35.30
CA HIS A 466 11.05 -11.50 -34.38
C HIS A 466 10.19 -10.24 -34.33
N LEU A 467 9.74 -9.76 -35.49
CA LEU A 467 8.81 -8.63 -35.62
C LEU A 467 7.49 -8.90 -34.92
N THR A 468 6.88 -10.08 -35.12
CA THR A 468 5.62 -10.45 -34.47
C THR A 468 5.77 -10.48 -32.95
N GLY A 469 6.84 -11.08 -32.43
CA GLY A 469 7.10 -11.10 -30.99
C GLY A 469 7.27 -9.69 -30.38
N GLN A 470 7.97 -8.80 -31.08
CA GLN A 470 8.14 -7.41 -30.64
C GLN A 470 6.86 -6.59 -30.71
N THR A 471 6.05 -6.83 -31.73
CA THR A 471 4.76 -6.14 -31.92
C THR A 471 3.76 -6.58 -30.85
N VAL A 472 3.67 -7.88 -30.56
CA VAL A 472 2.84 -8.39 -29.45
C VAL A 472 3.28 -7.80 -28.11
N LYS A 473 4.60 -7.74 -27.86
CA LYS A 473 5.12 -7.10 -26.65
C LYS A 473 4.74 -5.62 -26.56
N LEU A 474 4.86 -4.86 -27.65
CA LEU A 474 4.46 -3.45 -27.68
C LEU A 474 2.95 -3.27 -27.46
N LEU A 475 2.14 -4.15 -28.04
CA LEU A 475 0.68 -4.13 -27.86
C LEU A 475 0.30 -4.33 -26.40
N LEU A 476 0.93 -5.29 -25.71
CA LEU A 476 0.71 -5.51 -24.28
C LEU A 476 1.11 -4.27 -23.45
N GLU A 477 2.26 -3.67 -23.74
CA GLU A 477 2.72 -2.42 -23.10
C GLU A 477 1.77 -1.24 -23.38
N LEU A 478 1.18 -1.17 -24.58
CA LEU A 478 0.19 -0.15 -24.95
C LEU A 478 -1.11 -0.34 -24.17
N ILE A 479 -1.61 -1.58 -24.07
CA ILE A 479 -2.83 -1.89 -23.33
C ILE A 479 -2.66 -1.49 -21.86
N THR A 480 -1.56 -1.85 -21.20
CA THR A 480 -1.33 -1.47 -19.80
C THR A 480 -1.28 0.05 -19.62
N ALA A 481 -0.60 0.78 -20.52
CA ALA A 481 -0.59 2.25 -20.49
C ALA A 481 -2.00 2.85 -20.68
N THR A 482 -2.79 2.31 -21.61
CA THR A 482 -4.16 2.79 -21.86
C THR A 482 -5.07 2.59 -20.66
N VAL A 483 -4.92 1.49 -19.92
CA VAL A 483 -5.69 1.23 -18.68
C VAL A 483 -5.43 2.33 -17.65
N PHE A 484 -4.18 2.75 -17.41
CA PHE A 484 -3.89 3.84 -16.48
C PHE A 484 -4.49 5.17 -16.92
N VAL A 485 -4.43 5.50 -18.22
CA VAL A 485 -5.01 6.73 -18.77
C VAL A 485 -6.54 6.72 -18.63
N ILE A 486 -7.18 5.59 -18.92
CA ILE A 486 -8.64 5.44 -18.80
C ILE A 486 -9.07 5.53 -17.33
N LEU A 487 -8.36 4.86 -16.41
CA LEU A 487 -8.64 4.95 -14.98
C LEU A 487 -8.54 6.39 -14.47
N ASP A 488 -7.51 7.12 -14.88
CA ASP A 488 -7.34 8.52 -14.50
C ASP A 488 -8.46 9.41 -15.05
N TRP A 489 -8.86 9.21 -16.31
CA TRP A 489 -9.97 9.92 -16.91
C TRP A 489 -11.30 9.61 -16.21
N LEU A 490 -11.62 8.33 -15.98
CA LEU A 490 -12.83 7.92 -15.27
C LEU A 490 -12.88 8.50 -13.85
N PHE A 491 -11.73 8.53 -13.16
CA PHE A 491 -11.67 9.06 -11.80
C PHE A 491 -11.85 10.58 -11.76
N TYR A 492 -11.27 11.30 -12.73
CA TYR A 492 -11.53 12.72 -12.94
C TYR A 492 -13.03 12.98 -13.19
N GLU A 493 -13.66 12.26 -14.11
CA GLU A 493 -15.09 12.45 -14.44
C GLU A 493 -15.98 12.16 -13.22
N ALA A 494 -15.69 11.12 -12.44
CA ALA A 494 -16.45 10.81 -11.22
C ALA A 494 -16.38 11.96 -10.20
N LEU A 495 -15.19 12.52 -9.96
CA LEU A 495 -15.01 13.65 -9.05
C LEU A 495 -15.65 14.94 -9.58
N ASP A 496 -15.58 15.18 -10.88
CA ASP A 496 -16.19 16.37 -11.49
C ASP A 496 -17.72 16.29 -11.46
N LEU A 497 -18.29 15.09 -11.64
CA LEU A 497 -19.73 14.85 -11.46
C LEU A 497 -20.17 15.19 -10.03
N ILE A 498 -19.42 14.73 -9.02
CA ILE A 498 -19.67 15.07 -7.60
C ILE A 498 -19.56 16.58 -7.39
N ARG A 499 -18.51 17.23 -7.92
CA ARG A 499 -18.34 18.68 -7.79
C ARG A 499 -19.54 19.46 -8.34
N ARG A 500 -20.10 19.05 -9.47
CA ARG A 500 -21.23 19.75 -10.13
C ARG A 500 -22.57 19.50 -9.45
N HIS A 501 -22.82 18.30 -8.92
CA HIS A 501 -24.15 17.91 -8.43
C HIS A 501 -24.27 17.80 -6.91
N ALA A 502 -23.17 17.77 -6.16
CA ALA A 502 -23.20 17.57 -4.71
C ALA A 502 -23.26 18.87 -3.90
N TYR A 503 -23.38 20.04 -4.54
CA TYR A 503 -23.53 21.31 -3.83
C TYR A 503 -24.85 21.33 -3.04
N MET A 504 -24.76 21.59 -1.73
CA MET A 504 -25.91 21.67 -0.83
C MET A 504 -25.74 22.79 0.19
N GLU A 505 -26.86 23.43 0.54
CA GLU A 505 -26.97 24.40 1.62
C GLU A 505 -27.79 23.80 2.77
N TYR A 506 -27.18 23.74 3.96
CA TYR A 506 -27.83 23.27 5.17
C TYR A 506 -28.37 24.46 5.96
N THR A 507 -29.69 24.57 6.04
CA THR A 507 -30.37 25.54 6.90
C THR A 507 -30.71 24.87 8.24
N GLN A 508 -30.14 25.38 9.34
CA GLN A 508 -30.48 24.92 10.69
C GLN A 508 -31.24 26.03 11.43
N ALA A 509 -32.48 25.73 11.78
CA ALA A 509 -33.31 26.55 12.65
C ALA A 509 -33.64 25.78 13.93
N GLY A 510 -33.43 26.39 15.10
CA GLY A 510 -33.76 25.83 16.39
C GLY A 510 -34.16 26.93 17.38
N LEU A 511 -35.20 26.67 18.18
CA LEU A 511 -35.75 27.59 19.16
C LEU A 511 -35.85 26.88 20.51
N HIS A 512 -35.19 27.43 21.54
CA HIS A 512 -35.35 27.05 22.94
C HIS A 512 -35.67 28.34 23.72
N ASP A 513 -36.95 28.54 24.07
CA ASP A 513 -37.47 29.77 24.71
C ASP A 513 -38.36 29.35 25.88
N LEU A 514 -37.74 29.01 27.01
CA LEU A 514 -38.41 28.66 28.26
C LEU A 514 -37.94 29.61 29.34
N THR A 515 -38.87 30.38 29.92
CA THR A 515 -38.62 31.25 31.07
C THR A 515 -39.58 30.88 32.18
N LEU A 516 -39.04 30.28 33.24
CA LEU A 516 -39.81 29.78 34.37
C LEU A 516 -39.28 30.43 35.65
N GLU A 517 -40.16 31.11 36.37
CA GLU A 517 -39.86 31.75 37.65
C GLU A 517 -40.48 30.93 38.78
N ILE A 518 -39.65 30.49 39.73
CA ILE A 518 -40.11 29.66 40.86
C ILE A 518 -40.17 30.52 42.11
N ARG A 519 -41.39 30.78 42.54
CA ARG A 519 -41.71 31.51 43.77
C ARG A 519 -41.78 30.53 44.94
N GLY A 520 -41.08 30.84 46.02
CA GLY A 520 -41.00 29.99 47.21
C GLY A 520 -39.58 29.88 47.77
N THR A 521 -39.50 29.80 49.09
CA THR A 521 -38.29 29.54 49.88
C THR A 521 -38.38 28.12 50.46
N GLY A 522 -37.26 27.40 50.54
CA GLY A 522 -37.20 26.02 51.04
C GLY A 522 -36.50 25.04 50.09
N VAL A 523 -36.21 23.84 50.59
CA VAL A 523 -35.41 22.80 49.91
C VAL A 523 -36.06 22.30 48.62
N ILE A 524 -37.39 22.19 48.59
CA ILE A 524 -38.12 21.79 47.37
C ILE A 524 -38.04 22.90 46.31
N ALA A 525 -38.17 24.16 46.73
CA ALA A 525 -38.08 25.30 45.82
C ALA A 525 -36.65 25.47 45.27
N SER A 526 -35.60 25.18 46.05
CA SER A 526 -34.22 25.18 45.56
C SER A 526 -33.98 24.04 44.55
N LEU A 527 -34.44 22.82 44.84
CA LEU A 527 -34.34 21.68 43.92
C LEU A 527 -35.01 21.95 42.57
N ILE A 528 -36.24 22.47 42.58
CA ILE A 528 -36.98 22.82 41.37
C ILE A 528 -36.26 23.95 40.62
N ARG A 529 -35.72 24.94 41.33
CA ARG A 529 -34.94 26.06 40.75
C ARG A 529 -33.66 25.57 40.09
N SER A 530 -32.92 24.65 40.70
CA SER A 530 -31.73 24.04 40.13
C SER A 530 -32.04 23.14 38.93
N ALA A 531 -33.11 22.35 38.99
CA ALA A 531 -33.55 21.51 37.87
C ALA A 531 -33.94 22.35 36.65
N ILE A 532 -34.68 23.44 36.86
CA ILE A 532 -35.17 24.32 35.79
C ILE A 532 -34.08 25.29 35.29
N ARG A 533 -33.03 25.57 36.08
CA ARG A 533 -31.93 26.46 35.70
C ARG A 533 -31.26 26.07 34.39
N GLY A 534 -31.13 24.77 34.10
CA GLY A 534 -30.60 24.28 32.81
C GLY A 534 -31.53 24.56 31.61
N PHE A 535 -32.84 24.66 31.84
CA PHE A 535 -33.85 24.92 30.81
C PHE A 535 -34.20 26.40 30.64
N ASN A 536 -33.94 27.23 31.64
CA ASN A 536 -34.22 28.66 31.65
C ASN A 536 -33.17 29.46 30.83
N VAL A 537 -33.01 29.08 29.56
CA VAL A 537 -32.06 29.70 28.62
C VAL A 537 -32.84 30.09 27.38
N LYS A 538 -32.67 31.32 26.90
CA LYS A 538 -33.23 31.76 25.62
C LYS A 538 -32.19 31.59 24.53
N LYS A 539 -32.33 30.57 23.68
CA LYS A 539 -31.39 30.30 22.58
C LYS A 539 -32.14 30.13 21.26
N ARG A 540 -31.84 31.01 20.30
CA ARG A 540 -32.32 30.94 18.92
C ARG A 540 -31.13 30.69 18.02
N ILE A 541 -31.15 29.63 17.22
CA ILE A 541 -30.12 29.34 16.22
C ILE A 541 -30.78 29.38 14.86
N LYS A 542 -30.29 30.27 13.98
CA LYS A 542 -30.61 30.27 12.55
C LYS A 542 -29.29 30.43 11.80
N THR A 543 -28.68 29.32 11.42
CA THR A 543 -27.42 29.30 10.68
C THR A 543 -27.61 28.61 9.34
N VAL A 544 -27.04 29.20 8.30
CA VAL A 544 -27.00 28.62 6.95
C VAL A 544 -25.54 28.29 6.65
N VAL A 545 -25.25 27.03 6.38
CA VAL A 545 -23.90 26.55 6.12
C VAL A 545 -23.89 25.77 4.81
N SER A 546 -22.97 26.12 3.90
CA SER A 546 -22.81 25.43 2.61
C SER A 546 -21.66 24.41 2.66
N ASN A 547 -21.73 23.36 1.82
CA ASN A 547 -20.62 22.41 1.66
C ASN A 547 -19.59 22.79 0.58
N SER A 548 -19.64 24.01 0.03
CA SER A 548 -18.82 24.44 -1.11
C SER A 548 -17.31 24.25 -0.91
N ALA A 549 -16.80 24.47 0.31
CA ALA A 549 -15.40 24.25 0.66
C ALA A 549 -14.99 22.76 0.64
N CYS A 550 -15.94 21.85 0.85
CA CYS A 550 -15.70 20.42 0.90
C CYS A 550 -15.72 19.77 -0.49
N LEU A 551 -16.33 20.40 -1.50
CA LEU A 551 -16.39 19.84 -2.86
C LEU A 551 -15.00 19.53 -3.44
N PRO A 552 -14.84 18.41 -4.17
CA PRO A 552 -13.54 18.00 -4.70
C PRO A 552 -13.05 18.99 -5.77
N ARG A 553 -11.73 19.15 -5.86
CA ARG A 553 -11.07 19.94 -6.91
C ARG A 553 -10.28 19.01 -7.84
N PRO A 554 -10.94 18.32 -8.78
CA PRO A 554 -10.28 17.30 -9.60
C PRO A 554 -9.26 17.92 -10.56
N ALA A 555 -8.13 17.25 -10.73
CA ALA A 555 -7.11 17.59 -11.72
C ALA A 555 -7.30 16.74 -12.98
N LYS A 556 -7.41 17.42 -14.12
CA LYS A 556 -7.49 16.77 -15.44
C LYS A 556 -6.08 16.51 -15.96
N LEU A 557 -5.86 15.33 -16.52
CA LEU A 557 -4.61 15.03 -17.20
C LEU A 557 -4.41 15.95 -18.41
N PRO A 558 -3.29 16.67 -18.52
CA PRO A 558 -3.07 17.56 -19.64
C PRO A 558 -2.85 16.77 -20.93
N THR A 559 -3.50 17.22 -22.01
CA THR A 559 -3.51 16.54 -23.32
C THR A 559 -2.10 16.34 -23.89
N TYR A 560 -1.16 17.24 -23.62
CA TYR A 560 0.22 17.10 -24.11
C TYR A 560 0.91 15.83 -23.57
N VAL A 561 0.59 15.38 -22.36
CA VAL A 561 1.17 14.16 -21.77
C VAL A 561 0.63 12.92 -22.48
N ILE A 562 -0.68 12.91 -22.75
CA ILE A 562 -1.35 11.86 -23.53
C ILE A 562 -0.70 11.75 -24.92
N VAL A 563 -0.54 12.87 -25.62
CA VAL A 563 0.11 12.92 -26.93
C VAL A 563 1.56 12.43 -26.87
N LYS A 564 2.33 12.77 -25.82
CA LYS A 564 3.70 12.25 -25.62
C LYS A 564 3.72 10.72 -25.44
N ILE A 565 2.83 10.16 -24.62
CA ILE A 565 2.76 8.71 -24.39
C ILE A 565 2.42 7.98 -25.70
N TYR A 566 1.31 8.33 -26.35
CA TYR A 566 0.88 7.63 -27.56
C TYR A 566 1.78 7.92 -28.78
N GLY A 567 2.33 9.14 -28.87
CA GLY A 567 3.30 9.50 -29.90
C GLY A 567 4.61 8.72 -29.79
N THR A 568 5.10 8.48 -28.57
CA THR A 568 6.29 7.63 -28.35
C THR A 568 6.00 6.16 -28.63
N PHE A 569 4.82 5.63 -28.28
CA PHE A 569 4.39 4.28 -28.71
C PHE A 569 4.35 4.14 -30.24
N LEU A 570 3.77 5.13 -30.94
CA LEU A 570 3.76 5.16 -32.40
C LEU A 570 5.18 5.19 -32.97
N THR A 571 6.07 5.96 -32.35
CA THR A 571 7.48 6.03 -32.75
C THR A 571 8.14 4.67 -32.60
N ILE A 572 7.98 3.98 -31.45
CA ILE A 572 8.51 2.63 -31.25
C ILE A 572 7.92 1.64 -32.27
N PHE A 573 6.63 1.73 -32.56
CA PHE A 573 5.98 0.92 -33.59
C PHE A 573 6.66 1.09 -34.94
N LEU A 574 6.85 2.34 -35.40
CA LEU A 574 7.59 2.64 -36.63
C LEU A 574 9.03 2.10 -36.59
N LEU A 575 9.73 2.24 -35.46
CA LEU A 575 11.08 1.70 -35.29
C LEU A 575 11.13 0.17 -35.32
N ILE A 576 10.07 -0.54 -34.89
CA ILE A 576 10.00 -2.00 -35.02
C ILE A 576 10.08 -2.38 -36.50
N PHE A 577 9.28 -1.76 -37.37
CA PHE A 577 9.35 -2.04 -38.82
C PHE A 577 10.66 -1.55 -39.45
N LEU A 578 11.12 -0.37 -39.04
CA LEU A 578 12.38 0.18 -39.53
C LEU A 578 13.60 -0.67 -39.12
N SER A 579 13.50 -1.41 -38.01
CA SER A 579 14.60 -2.19 -37.47
C SER A 579 15.13 -3.25 -38.45
N VAL A 580 14.28 -3.85 -39.27
CA VAL A 580 14.73 -4.80 -40.31
C VAL A 580 15.67 -4.13 -41.31
N TYR A 581 15.37 -2.89 -41.67
CA TYR A 581 16.17 -2.13 -42.63
C TYR A 581 17.42 -1.54 -41.99
N THR A 582 17.34 -1.09 -40.73
CA THR A 582 18.51 -0.54 -40.02
C THR A 582 19.55 -1.63 -39.76
N GLU A 583 19.13 -2.84 -39.43
CA GLU A 583 19.99 -4.03 -39.30
C GLU A 583 20.77 -4.30 -40.59
N ARG A 584 20.09 -4.27 -41.74
CA ARG A 584 20.73 -4.42 -43.07
C ARG A 584 21.64 -3.25 -43.44
N LEU A 585 21.30 -2.04 -42.98
CA LEU A 585 22.07 -0.82 -43.21
C LEU A 585 23.43 -0.85 -42.48
N ARG A 586 23.52 -1.47 -41.30
CA ARG A 586 24.79 -1.60 -40.53
C ARG A 586 25.88 -2.28 -41.36
N ARG A 587 25.56 -3.41 -42.02
CA ARG A 587 26.47 -4.06 -42.97
C ARG A 587 26.84 -3.12 -44.12
N GLY A 588 25.86 -2.38 -44.65
CA GLY A 588 26.08 -1.41 -45.72
C GLY A 588 27.15 -0.38 -45.35
N ILE A 589 27.08 0.18 -44.14
CA ILE A 589 28.05 1.14 -43.60
C ILE A 589 29.43 0.49 -43.45
N CYS A 590 29.53 -0.68 -42.80
CA CYS A 590 30.80 -1.38 -42.67
C CYS A 590 31.43 -1.76 -44.03
N SER A 591 30.61 -2.11 -45.02
CA SER A 591 31.06 -2.46 -46.37
C SER A 591 31.64 -1.27 -47.14
N PHE A 592 31.18 -0.05 -46.82
CA PHE A 592 31.69 1.19 -47.40
C PHE A 592 33.10 1.49 -46.88
N PHE A 593 33.31 1.43 -45.56
CA PHE A 593 34.62 1.68 -44.94
C PHE A 593 35.63 0.53 -45.16
N TYR A 594 35.18 -0.72 -45.08
CA TYR A 594 36.05 -1.91 -45.13
C TYR A 594 35.82 -2.79 -46.37
N ARG A 595 36.00 -2.20 -47.56
CA ARG A 595 35.76 -2.87 -48.85
C ARG A 595 36.56 -4.15 -49.07
N ARG A 596 37.81 -4.23 -48.56
CA ARG A 596 38.66 -5.44 -48.65
C ARG A 596 38.11 -6.57 -47.77
N ARG A 597 37.68 -6.25 -46.54
CA ARG A 597 37.05 -7.22 -45.62
C ARG A 597 35.75 -7.76 -46.19
N GLU A 598 34.89 -6.89 -46.73
CA GLU A 598 33.62 -7.31 -47.36
C GLU A 598 33.85 -8.28 -48.53
N LYS A 599 34.82 -8.01 -49.41
CA LYS A 599 35.16 -8.95 -50.49
C LYS A 599 35.56 -10.33 -49.96
N ARG A 600 36.35 -10.38 -48.89
CA ARG A 600 36.78 -11.64 -48.25
C ARG A 600 35.58 -12.38 -47.63
N ARG A 601 34.69 -11.66 -46.93
CA ARG A 601 33.45 -12.22 -46.35
C ARG A 601 32.53 -12.83 -47.40
N VAL A 602 32.30 -12.11 -48.50
CA VAL A 602 31.45 -12.62 -49.60
C VAL A 602 32.08 -13.83 -50.30
N LEU A 603 33.41 -13.83 -50.47
CA LEU A 603 34.13 -14.97 -51.07
C LEU A 603 34.07 -16.20 -50.16
N TYR A 604 34.29 -16.02 -48.85
CA TYR A 604 34.15 -17.07 -47.85
C TYR A 604 32.74 -17.65 -47.86
N LEU A 605 31.71 -16.79 -47.78
CA LEU A 605 30.30 -17.23 -47.80
C LEU A 605 30.00 -18.07 -49.05
N TYR A 606 30.45 -17.62 -50.23
CA TYR A 606 30.22 -18.34 -51.48
C TYR A 606 30.92 -19.70 -51.49
N ASN A 607 32.22 -19.74 -51.18
CA ASN A 607 33.02 -20.98 -51.22
C ASN A 607 32.57 -21.98 -50.16
N GLU A 608 32.29 -21.52 -48.94
CA GLU A 608 31.83 -22.36 -47.84
C GLU A 608 30.43 -22.91 -48.11
N SER A 609 29.52 -22.09 -48.65
CA SER A 609 28.18 -22.57 -49.02
C SER A 609 28.22 -23.58 -50.16
N LEU A 610 29.10 -23.38 -51.15
CA LEU A 610 29.30 -24.33 -52.24
C LEU A 610 29.91 -25.64 -51.74
N ARG A 611 30.91 -25.57 -50.85
CA ARG A 611 31.50 -26.73 -50.18
C ARG A 611 30.42 -27.51 -49.43
N ARG A 612 29.60 -26.83 -48.61
CA ARG A 612 28.48 -27.45 -47.90
C ARG A 612 27.48 -28.12 -48.84
N ARG A 613 27.16 -27.52 -49.99
CA ARG A 613 26.27 -28.13 -51.00
C ARG A 613 26.85 -29.40 -51.60
N LEU A 614 28.15 -29.41 -51.92
CA LEU A 614 28.85 -30.59 -52.45
C LEU A 614 28.96 -31.70 -51.39
N SER A 615 29.39 -31.34 -50.17
CA SER A 615 29.48 -32.28 -49.04
C SER A 615 28.11 -32.86 -48.69
N TYR A 616 27.04 -32.05 -48.70
CA TYR A 616 25.68 -32.53 -48.47
C TYR A 616 25.22 -33.51 -49.55
N ALA A 617 25.52 -33.23 -50.83
CA ALA A 617 25.20 -34.17 -51.91
C ALA A 617 25.91 -35.52 -51.74
N LYS A 618 27.21 -35.50 -51.38
CA LYS A 618 27.98 -36.72 -51.06
C LYS A 618 27.39 -37.47 -49.85
N PHE A 619 27.11 -36.73 -48.76
CA PHE A 619 26.52 -37.29 -47.54
C PHE A 619 25.16 -37.94 -47.81
N ILE A 620 24.29 -37.29 -48.58
CA ILE A 620 22.98 -37.85 -48.95
C ILE A 620 23.13 -39.10 -49.81
N LYS A 621 24.06 -39.12 -50.80
CA LYS A 621 24.36 -40.33 -51.59
C LYS A 621 24.76 -41.49 -50.65
N ALA A 622 25.67 -41.24 -49.71
CA ALA A 622 26.11 -42.25 -48.73
C ALA A 622 24.99 -42.69 -47.77
N LYS A 623 24.16 -41.74 -47.29
CA LYS A 623 23.03 -42.02 -46.41
C LYS A 623 22.01 -42.94 -47.10
N VAL A 624 21.61 -42.61 -48.32
CA VAL A 624 20.67 -43.44 -49.09
C VAL A 624 21.28 -44.82 -49.36
N LYS A 625 22.57 -44.90 -49.76
CA LYS A 625 23.30 -46.17 -49.94
C LYS A 625 23.22 -47.05 -48.67
N ASN A 626 23.49 -46.48 -47.50
CA ASN A 626 23.44 -47.24 -46.24
C ASN A 626 22.00 -47.67 -45.87
N MET A 627 20.99 -46.83 -46.11
CA MET A 627 19.59 -47.15 -45.83
C MET A 627 19.05 -48.24 -46.77
N VAL A 628 19.52 -48.30 -48.03
CA VAL A 628 19.23 -49.42 -48.96
C VAL A 628 19.88 -50.70 -48.46
N ARG A 629 21.17 -50.67 -48.09
CA ARG A 629 21.92 -51.85 -47.61
C ARG A 629 21.31 -52.47 -46.36
N THR A 630 20.77 -51.65 -45.46
CA THR A 630 20.16 -52.09 -44.18
C THR A 630 18.66 -52.41 -44.29
N ARG A 631 18.06 -52.36 -45.50
CA ARG A 631 16.61 -52.50 -45.75
C ARG A 631 15.72 -51.55 -44.92
N HIS A 632 16.29 -50.50 -44.32
CA HIS A 632 15.56 -49.58 -43.44
C HIS A 632 14.58 -48.65 -44.17
N LEU A 633 14.70 -48.52 -45.49
CA LEU A 633 13.81 -47.70 -46.30
C LEU A 633 12.34 -48.17 -46.27
N GLU A 634 12.09 -49.46 -46.04
CA GLU A 634 10.74 -50.02 -45.93
C GLU A 634 10.08 -49.70 -44.57
N ASN A 635 10.88 -49.45 -43.52
CA ASN A 635 10.42 -49.23 -42.15
C ASN A 635 10.09 -47.76 -41.81
N GLU A 636 10.45 -46.79 -42.67
CA GLU A 636 10.20 -45.35 -42.41
C GLU A 636 8.80 -44.86 -42.84
N VAL A 637 7.89 -45.77 -43.22
CA VAL A 637 6.52 -45.37 -43.60
C VAL A 637 5.75 -44.94 -42.35
N ASN A 638 5.49 -43.62 -42.25
CA ASN A 638 4.69 -43.06 -41.16
C ASN A 638 3.34 -43.79 -41.05
N PHE A 639 2.92 -44.15 -39.82
CA PHE A 639 1.66 -44.81 -39.53
C PHE A 639 0.46 -44.19 -40.28
N TRP A 640 0.35 -42.86 -40.25
CA TRP A 640 -0.72 -42.11 -40.92
C TRP A 640 -0.70 -42.22 -42.45
N LEU A 641 0.49 -42.36 -43.06
CA LEU A 641 0.64 -42.62 -44.48
C LEU A 641 0.24 -44.06 -44.82
N ALA A 642 0.65 -45.03 -44.00
CA ALA A 642 0.27 -46.43 -44.16
C ALA A 642 -1.25 -46.64 -44.05
N VAL A 643 -1.90 -46.02 -43.05
CA VAL A 643 -3.37 -46.06 -42.87
C VAL A 643 -4.10 -45.50 -44.09
N ARG A 644 -3.61 -44.37 -44.63
CA ARG A 644 -4.19 -43.75 -45.83
C ARG A 644 -4.02 -44.63 -47.07
N LEU A 645 -2.87 -45.27 -47.24
CA LEU A 645 -2.59 -46.16 -48.38
C LEU A 645 -3.39 -47.46 -48.30
N LYS A 646 -3.65 -47.99 -47.09
CA LYS A 646 -4.39 -49.23 -46.86
C LYS A 646 -5.91 -49.07 -46.98
N TRP A 647 -6.46 -47.92 -46.59
CA TRP A 647 -7.90 -47.62 -46.63
C TRP A 647 -8.19 -46.24 -47.24
N PRO A 648 -8.02 -46.08 -48.57
CA PRO A 648 -8.16 -44.79 -49.25
C PRO A 648 -9.58 -44.22 -49.18
N ASP A 649 -10.61 -45.07 -49.21
CA ASP A 649 -12.02 -44.64 -49.25
C ASP A 649 -12.50 -44.01 -47.92
N ARG A 650 -11.95 -44.47 -46.79
CA ARG A 650 -12.32 -43.98 -45.44
C ARG A 650 -11.37 -42.90 -44.91
N PHE A 651 -10.10 -42.93 -45.31
CA PHE A 651 -9.06 -42.05 -44.77
C PHE A 651 -8.39 -41.16 -45.81
N GLY A 652 -8.95 -41.02 -47.01
CA GLY A 652 -8.42 -40.15 -48.07
C GLY A 652 -8.27 -38.68 -47.68
N TRP A 653 -9.11 -38.19 -46.76
CA TRP A 653 -9.06 -36.82 -46.22
C TRP A 653 -7.76 -36.52 -45.43
N LEU A 654 -7.08 -37.55 -44.91
CA LEU A 654 -5.79 -37.39 -44.21
C LEU A 654 -4.72 -36.76 -45.10
N ARG A 655 -4.89 -36.77 -46.43
CA ARG A 655 -4.04 -36.00 -47.38
C ARG A 655 -3.95 -34.50 -47.04
N PHE A 656 -4.87 -33.95 -46.25
CA PHE A 656 -4.82 -32.57 -45.76
C PHE A 656 -3.59 -32.31 -44.87
N PHE A 657 -3.19 -33.29 -44.05
CA PHE A 657 -2.09 -33.17 -43.10
C PHE A 657 -0.73 -33.50 -43.72
N ALA A 658 0.35 -32.96 -43.14
CA ALA A 658 1.71 -33.20 -43.63
C ALA A 658 2.24 -34.62 -43.29
N CYS A 659 1.76 -35.23 -42.21
CA CYS A 659 2.19 -36.54 -41.74
C CYS A 659 1.70 -37.72 -42.61
N ALA A 660 0.61 -37.53 -43.36
CA ALA A 660 -0.03 -38.57 -44.19
C ALA A 660 0.17 -38.32 -45.70
N ARG A 661 1.21 -37.59 -46.07
CA ARG A 661 1.61 -37.34 -47.47
C ARG A 661 3.00 -37.91 -47.72
N ASP A 662 3.22 -38.36 -48.95
CA ASP A 662 4.51 -38.87 -49.39
C ASP A 662 5.61 -37.83 -49.24
N ARG A 663 6.83 -38.32 -49.02
CA ARG A 663 8.03 -37.50 -48.83
C ARG A 663 9.04 -37.78 -49.92
N CYS A 664 9.83 -36.77 -50.26
CA CYS A 664 10.94 -36.95 -51.18
C CYS A 664 12.05 -37.77 -50.50
N LEU A 665 12.54 -38.82 -51.16
CA LEU A 665 13.62 -39.69 -50.64
C LEU A 665 14.88 -38.90 -50.24
N ILE A 666 15.21 -37.86 -51.01
CA ILE A 666 16.44 -37.08 -50.85
C ILE A 666 16.32 -35.97 -49.79
N CYS A 667 15.36 -35.05 -49.92
CA CYS A 667 15.24 -33.89 -49.02
C CYS A 667 14.26 -34.10 -47.85
N GLY A 668 13.45 -35.16 -47.87
CA GLY A 668 12.41 -35.40 -46.87
C GLY A 668 11.21 -34.44 -46.94
N ASP A 669 11.18 -33.51 -47.91
CA ASP A 669 10.05 -32.59 -48.08
C ASP A 669 8.76 -33.36 -48.40
N THR A 670 7.66 -32.97 -47.78
CA THR A 670 6.33 -33.55 -48.05
C THR A 670 5.78 -33.06 -49.39
N GLU A 671 5.07 -33.92 -50.12
CA GLU A 671 4.39 -33.57 -51.37
C GLU A 671 3.46 -32.35 -51.15
N PRO A 672 3.58 -31.25 -51.92
CA PRO A 672 2.76 -30.06 -51.74
C PRO A 672 1.29 -30.31 -52.09
N ARG A 673 0.35 -29.64 -51.38
CA ARG A 673 -1.09 -29.79 -51.66
C ARG A 673 -1.55 -29.15 -52.96
N LYS A 674 -0.93 -28.03 -53.32
CA LYS A 674 -1.12 -27.32 -54.58
C LYS A 674 0.26 -27.13 -55.19
N GLY A 675 0.56 -27.85 -56.28
CA GLY A 675 1.87 -27.83 -56.92
C GLY A 675 2.12 -29.04 -57.82
N PRO A 676 3.29 -29.12 -58.48
CA PRO A 676 3.66 -30.27 -59.30
C PRO A 676 3.80 -31.52 -58.43
N LYS A 677 3.20 -32.62 -58.87
CA LYS A 677 3.35 -33.94 -58.25
C LYS A 677 4.82 -34.36 -58.25
N TYR A 678 5.21 -35.12 -57.22
CA TYR A 678 6.56 -35.67 -57.17
C TYR A 678 6.75 -36.73 -58.25
N ARG A 679 7.99 -36.89 -58.73
CA ARG A 679 8.32 -37.84 -59.79
C ARG A 679 8.65 -39.19 -59.17
N ALA A 680 7.95 -40.23 -59.60
CA ALA A 680 8.29 -41.61 -59.27
C ALA A 680 9.53 -42.05 -60.07
N CYS A 681 10.26 -43.05 -59.54
CA CYS A 681 11.33 -43.71 -60.28
C CYS A 681 10.76 -44.48 -61.49
N THR A 682 11.52 -44.58 -62.58
CA THR A 682 11.14 -45.30 -63.80
C THR A 682 11.47 -46.80 -63.74
N THR A 683 12.27 -47.24 -62.77
CA THR A 683 12.64 -48.65 -62.60
C THR A 683 11.43 -49.45 -62.10
N PRO A 684 11.07 -50.58 -62.75
CA PRO A 684 10.02 -51.45 -62.24
C PRO A 684 10.36 -51.93 -60.83
N ALA A 685 9.36 -52.01 -59.94
CA ALA A 685 9.47 -52.31 -58.50
C ALA A 685 9.99 -51.19 -57.56
N CYS A 686 10.31 -49.99 -58.05
CA CYS A 686 10.68 -48.86 -57.19
C CYS A 686 9.52 -47.89 -56.92
N HIS A 687 9.11 -47.76 -55.65
CA HIS A 687 8.02 -46.87 -55.23
C HIS A 687 8.47 -45.50 -54.69
N PHE A 688 9.77 -45.19 -54.74
CA PHE A 688 10.29 -43.94 -54.19
C PHE A 688 9.98 -42.71 -55.04
N LEU A 689 9.66 -41.62 -54.36
CA LEU A 689 9.28 -40.34 -54.96
C LEU A 689 10.39 -39.29 -54.77
N HIS A 690 10.59 -38.48 -55.80
CA HIS A 690 11.56 -37.39 -55.81
C HIS A 690 10.89 -36.06 -56.15
N CYS A 691 11.24 -35.01 -55.41
CA CYS A 691 10.85 -33.67 -55.82
C CYS A 691 11.63 -33.27 -57.10
N ALA A 692 11.07 -32.36 -57.91
CA ALA A 692 11.66 -31.96 -59.19
C ALA A 692 13.06 -31.30 -59.09
N GLU A 693 13.40 -30.75 -57.92
CA GLU A 693 14.73 -30.20 -57.64
C GLU A 693 15.73 -31.33 -57.37
N CYS A 694 15.42 -32.19 -56.40
CA CYS A 694 16.27 -33.32 -56.05
C CYS A 694 16.49 -34.29 -57.22
N TRP A 695 15.46 -34.54 -58.05
CA TRP A 695 15.59 -35.41 -59.22
C TRP A 695 16.59 -34.88 -60.26
N ARG A 696 16.69 -33.55 -60.42
CA ARG A 696 17.70 -32.94 -61.29
C ARG A 696 19.09 -33.00 -60.68
N ASP A 697 19.19 -32.80 -59.37
CA ASP A 697 20.47 -32.80 -58.64
C ASP A 697 21.16 -34.18 -58.66
N VAL A 698 20.39 -35.28 -58.62
CA VAL A 698 20.94 -36.65 -58.68
C VAL A 698 21.15 -37.15 -60.12
N GLY A 699 21.11 -36.26 -61.11
CA GLY A 699 21.37 -36.62 -62.51
C GLY A 699 20.24 -37.44 -63.16
N ARG A 700 19.01 -37.34 -62.64
CA ARG A 700 17.84 -38.16 -63.07
C ARG A 700 18.02 -39.67 -62.84
N VAL A 701 18.86 -40.03 -61.88
CA VAL A 701 19.09 -41.42 -61.48
C VAL A 701 18.58 -41.61 -60.05
N CYS A 702 17.88 -42.71 -59.80
CA CYS A 702 17.42 -43.05 -58.45
C CYS A 702 18.53 -43.78 -57.69
N TYR A 703 19.08 -43.15 -56.65
CA TYR A 703 20.11 -43.77 -55.80
C TYR A 703 19.64 -45.01 -55.04
N ALA A 704 18.33 -45.29 -54.99
CA ALA A 704 17.82 -46.55 -54.44
C ALA A 704 17.88 -47.72 -55.43
N CYS A 705 17.94 -47.45 -56.74
CA CYS A 705 17.90 -48.46 -57.80
C CYS A 705 19.22 -48.58 -58.59
N THR A 706 20.17 -47.70 -58.31
CA THR A 706 21.46 -47.74 -59.00
C THR A 706 22.29 -48.85 -58.37
N GLU A 707 22.69 -49.85 -59.15
CA GLU A 707 23.74 -50.79 -58.73
C GLU A 707 25.07 -50.03 -58.74
N PHE A 708 25.68 -49.89 -57.58
CA PHE A 708 26.96 -49.20 -57.42
C PHE A 708 28.07 -50.27 -57.38
N SER A 709 29.10 -50.14 -58.22
CA SER A 709 30.27 -51.03 -58.14
C SER A 709 31.02 -50.80 -56.83
N ASP A 710 31.44 -51.89 -56.18
CA ASP A 710 32.06 -51.85 -54.84
C ASP A 710 33.39 -51.06 -54.80
N THR A 711 34.04 -50.85 -55.95
CA THR A 711 35.27 -50.05 -56.10
C THR A 711 35.11 -48.56 -55.74
N GLU A 712 33.91 -47.98 -55.79
CA GLU A 712 33.67 -46.61 -55.30
C GLU A 712 33.52 -46.54 -53.76
N THR A 713 33.53 -47.67 -53.05
CA THR A 713 33.20 -47.74 -51.61
C THR A 713 34.42 -47.57 -50.72
N GLU A 714 35.60 -48.00 -51.16
CA GLU A 714 36.83 -47.98 -50.33
C GLU A 714 37.47 -46.59 -50.19
N GLU A 715 37.20 -45.69 -51.14
CA GLU A 715 37.66 -44.28 -51.06
C GLU A 715 36.86 -43.45 -50.04
N TYR A 716 35.71 -43.95 -49.57
CA TYR A 716 34.81 -43.23 -48.66
C TYR A 716 35.01 -43.57 -47.18
N ASP A 717 35.46 -44.79 -46.85
CA ASP A 717 35.70 -45.17 -45.45
C ASP A 717 37.07 -44.68 -44.93
N THR A 718 38.05 -44.47 -45.81
CA THR A 718 39.37 -43.92 -45.45
C THR A 718 39.37 -42.43 -45.10
N GLN A 719 38.36 -41.64 -45.51
CA GLN A 719 38.23 -40.23 -45.09
C GLN A 719 37.49 -40.02 -43.77
N ARG A 720 36.96 -41.08 -43.15
CA ARG A 720 36.25 -41.00 -41.87
C ARG A 720 37.17 -41.19 -40.66
N SER A 721 38.40 -41.66 -40.86
CA SER A 721 39.38 -41.88 -39.78
C SER A 721 40.30 -40.68 -39.50
N ASP A 722 40.35 -39.67 -40.38
CA ASP A 722 41.26 -38.52 -40.25
C ASP A 722 40.54 -37.16 -40.11
N PHE A 723 39.50 -37.09 -39.27
CA PHE A 723 38.91 -35.81 -38.80
C PHE A 723 38.49 -35.83 -37.34
#